data_AF-A0A7V6QLX4-F1
#
_entry.id   AF-A0A7V6QLX4-F1
#
_cell.length_a   1.000
_cell.length_b   1.000
_cell.length_c   1.000
_cell.angle_alpha   90.00
_cell.angle_beta   90.00
_cell.angle_gamma   90.00
#
_symmetry.space_group_name_H-M   'P 1'
#
loop_
_entity.id
_entity.type
_entity.pdbx_description
1 polymer ?
#
loop_
_entity_poly.entity_id
_entity_poly.type
_entity_poly.pdbx_seq_one_letter_code
_entity_poly.pdbx_strand_id
1 'polypeptide(L)'
;MPKTKEDIKKILRKLHLYDLTYKIWCGVKSVYIKLGLNKNELKRQFFESFDSFEKRIEKLQLPSSRRRIIFYGYNISLRKILLYDISQKLMNQNPDYEVLIISNIGSESKGLVPEGIAKRLSTNVLFFPGAATSENLSQSLKLDLTTEMKELIAKKPYLQEAIQNAKSTFKNAKDNYVEVMMCYCYYSYLSIIEKLNASLIVIWNEFKYIHYLFAEMCREAGVKVIFAEFGSLPGTIIFDTDGQMGESFPATHFEEFNNLPVNNIDLDKSRMIINSLKESGLNRNRQPEHSNNSELKRKLKPGRPIVLFAGQCDRDSGMIPYTEKTHKFHSPIFKSSHEAMLFLAELAKKNDWNFIYKPHPLVKNEIKITDLPSNVIFISDININDIIDISDVVVTILSSVAYISLIRDTATVMLGYNQIRGKNCAYEAYSKEIIEDTIKEALRHGYTQDQKESFIRHVAQMVKYYLYDDGQQKDMEIGQSIEHGIKFFDDIMKNAKDTSLESRERDKKYRNILFLCGSLSELISAIQVKEGVLKGYRTTLLMTNVNLNSYATILKNCFDNVSTLRETMDEELFNKDYTDIYLTSFNNVNLRVYNKLCKKNIPSIHIYDICNGTLCSYKNVHDMIYGTKDNDQYESNDQIKEAIVELLLYDLKKFDRNPFRGIKTTITPLGQYIWPEAKGIISAMINDSNANHGIGLLKELIDSSGCMEDIIHASQLLDKIEMINRNEAV
;
A
#
# COMPACT_ATOMS: atom_id res chain seq x y z
N MET A 1 -15.32 0.07 6.08
CA MET A 1 -14.03 -0.65 5.99
C MET A 1 -14.18 -2.03 6.63
N PRO A 2 -13.72 -3.12 5.99
CA PRO A 2 -13.72 -4.45 6.59
C PRO A 2 -12.73 -4.51 7.75
N LYS A 3 -13.11 -5.11 8.89
CA LYS A 3 -12.26 -5.15 10.09
C LYS A 3 -11.81 -6.56 10.48
N THR A 4 -12.31 -7.57 9.77
CA THR A 4 -12.00 -8.97 10.04
C THR A 4 -11.65 -9.72 8.76
N LYS A 5 -10.92 -10.84 8.90
CA LYS A 5 -10.68 -11.80 7.80
C LYS A 5 -11.98 -12.26 7.14
N GLU A 6 -13.06 -12.32 7.91
CA GLU A 6 -14.38 -12.70 7.40
C GLU A 6 -15.08 -11.54 6.69
N ASP A 7 -14.85 -10.28 7.07
CA ASP A 7 -15.33 -9.11 6.32
C ASP A 7 -14.57 -8.93 5.01
N ILE A 8 -13.26 -9.19 4.99
CA ILE A 8 -12.47 -9.19 3.75
C ILE A 8 -12.97 -10.32 2.85
N LYS A 9 -13.12 -11.57 3.35
CA LYS A 9 -13.72 -12.65 2.55
C LYS A 9 -15.15 -12.33 2.12
N LYS A 10 -15.95 -11.66 2.94
CA LYS A 10 -17.34 -11.28 2.62
C LYS A 10 -17.37 -10.16 1.59
N ILE A 11 -16.41 -9.23 1.61
CA ILE A 11 -16.16 -8.25 0.56
C ILE A 11 -15.66 -8.97 -0.69
N LEU A 12 -14.58 -9.75 -0.66
CA LEU A 12 -14.10 -10.56 -1.78
C LEU A 12 -15.17 -11.49 -2.39
N ARG A 13 -16.12 -11.99 -1.60
CA ARG A 13 -17.32 -12.72 -2.06
C ARG A 13 -18.40 -11.79 -2.63
N LYS A 14 -18.68 -10.64 -2.01
CA LYS A 14 -19.63 -9.60 -2.50
C LYS A 14 -19.17 -8.93 -3.80
N LEU A 15 -17.87 -8.72 -3.93
CA LEU A 15 -17.16 -8.18 -5.08
C LEU A 15 -17.08 -9.18 -6.24
N HIS A 16 -17.64 -10.38 -6.04
CA HIS A 16 -17.44 -11.53 -6.90
C HIS A 16 -15.96 -11.79 -7.21
N LEU A 17 -14.95 -11.38 -6.45
CA LEU A 17 -13.56 -11.70 -6.80
C LEU A 17 -13.34 -13.22 -6.80
N TYR A 18 -14.03 -13.98 -5.94
CA TYR A 18 -14.05 -15.45 -5.99
C TYR A 18 -14.86 -16.01 -7.19
N ASP A 19 -15.97 -15.38 -7.55
CA ASP A 19 -16.85 -15.74 -8.68
C ASP A 19 -16.34 -15.26 -10.04
N LEU A 20 -15.52 -14.22 -10.04
CA LEU A 20 -14.78 -13.63 -11.16
C LEU A 20 -13.53 -14.44 -11.37
N THR A 21 -12.86 -14.86 -10.29
CA THR A 21 -11.86 -15.93 -10.35
C THR A 21 -12.46 -17.19 -10.98
N TYR A 22 -13.72 -17.52 -10.65
CA TYR A 22 -14.47 -18.62 -11.25
C TYR A 22 -14.98 -18.35 -12.69
N LYS A 23 -15.35 -17.11 -13.05
CA LYS A 23 -15.80 -16.74 -14.41
C LYS A 23 -14.63 -16.58 -15.39
N ILE A 24 -13.52 -15.99 -14.94
CA ILE A 24 -12.20 -16.05 -15.59
C ILE A 24 -11.87 -17.53 -15.84
N TRP A 25 -12.01 -18.39 -14.83
CA TRP A 25 -11.84 -19.85 -14.96
C TRP A 25 -12.79 -20.52 -15.98
N CYS A 26 -14.04 -20.07 -16.11
CA CYS A 26 -14.97 -20.55 -17.15
C CYS A 26 -14.57 -20.10 -18.57
N GLY A 27 -14.03 -18.89 -18.75
CA GLY A 27 -13.52 -18.39 -20.03
C GLY A 27 -12.23 -19.10 -20.47
N VAL A 28 -11.29 -19.23 -19.52
CA VAL A 28 -10.07 -20.06 -19.58
C VAL A 28 -10.43 -21.45 -20.14
N LYS A 29 -11.37 -22.18 -19.51
CA LYS A 29 -11.79 -23.56 -19.83
C LYS A 29 -11.98 -23.88 -21.32
N SER A 30 -12.43 -22.94 -22.15
CA SER A 30 -12.70 -23.15 -23.59
C SER A 30 -11.45 -23.14 -24.48
N VAL A 31 -10.39 -22.45 -24.08
CA VAL A 31 -9.14 -22.31 -24.84
C VAL A 31 -8.17 -23.46 -24.54
N TYR A 32 -8.17 -24.00 -23.31
CA TYR A 32 -7.20 -25.03 -22.88
C TYR A 32 -7.48 -26.43 -23.42
N ILE A 33 -8.72 -26.74 -23.79
CA ILE A 33 -9.04 -27.97 -24.52
C ILE A 33 -8.27 -28.02 -25.86
N LYS A 34 -7.94 -26.87 -26.44
CA LYS A 34 -7.16 -26.78 -27.69
C LYS A 34 -5.64 -26.81 -27.50
N LEU A 35 -5.10 -26.62 -26.30
CA LEU A 35 -3.65 -26.45 -26.06
C LEU A 35 -2.98 -27.61 -25.29
N GLY A 36 -3.71 -28.63 -24.84
CA GLY A 36 -3.13 -29.85 -24.24
C GLY A 36 -2.43 -29.68 -22.87
N LEU A 37 -2.51 -28.50 -22.25
CA LEU A 37 -1.93 -28.24 -20.93
C LEU A 37 -2.84 -28.71 -19.80
N ASN A 38 -2.26 -29.31 -18.75
CA ASN A 38 -3.01 -29.84 -17.60
C ASN A 38 -3.72 -28.73 -16.81
N LYS A 39 -5.05 -28.76 -16.85
CA LYS A 39 -6.02 -27.90 -16.16
C LYS A 39 -5.71 -27.63 -14.68
N ASN A 40 -5.19 -28.63 -13.96
CA ASN A 40 -4.94 -28.51 -12.54
C ASN A 40 -3.60 -27.81 -12.25
N GLU A 41 -2.61 -27.92 -13.15
CA GLU A 41 -1.27 -27.37 -12.98
C GLU A 41 -1.24 -25.83 -13.04
N LEU A 42 -1.98 -25.23 -13.98
CA LEU A 42 -2.07 -23.78 -14.16
C LEU A 42 -2.97 -23.11 -13.11
N LYS A 43 -4.08 -23.76 -12.74
CA LYS A 43 -4.92 -23.36 -11.60
C LYS A 43 -4.09 -23.35 -10.32
N ARG A 44 -3.27 -24.39 -10.14
CA ARG A 44 -2.31 -24.51 -9.03
C ARG A 44 -1.32 -23.34 -9.07
N GLN A 45 -0.60 -23.16 -10.16
CA GLN A 45 0.45 -22.13 -10.25
C GLN A 45 -0.06 -20.68 -10.07
N PHE A 46 -1.16 -20.29 -10.75
CA PHE A 46 -1.66 -18.91 -10.66
C PHE A 46 -2.27 -18.64 -9.28
N PHE A 47 -3.27 -19.42 -8.85
CA PHE A 47 -4.02 -19.11 -7.64
C PHE A 47 -3.27 -19.48 -6.38
N GLU A 48 -2.50 -20.58 -6.37
CA GLU A 48 -1.63 -20.86 -5.21
C GLU A 48 -0.54 -19.81 -5.08
N SER A 49 -0.08 -19.16 -6.14
CA SER A 49 0.93 -18.09 -5.98
C SER A 49 0.38 -16.89 -5.20
N PHE A 50 -0.85 -16.44 -5.49
CA PHE A 50 -1.50 -15.33 -4.77
C PHE A 50 -1.95 -15.73 -3.36
N ASP A 51 -2.67 -16.85 -3.23
CA ASP A 51 -3.07 -17.35 -1.92
C ASP A 51 -1.84 -17.62 -1.04
N SER A 52 -0.77 -18.15 -1.60
CA SER A 52 0.50 -18.35 -0.90
C SER A 52 1.15 -17.02 -0.56
N PHE A 53 1.08 -16.01 -1.42
CA PHE A 53 1.59 -14.68 -1.12
C PHE A 53 0.84 -14.03 0.06
N GLU A 54 -0.49 -14.00 0.03
CA GLU A 54 -1.28 -13.47 1.15
C GLU A 54 -1.10 -14.30 2.43
N LYS A 55 -1.13 -15.63 2.34
CA LYS A 55 -0.88 -16.51 3.48
C LYS A 55 0.53 -16.33 4.03
N ARG A 56 1.52 -16.01 3.19
CA ARG A 56 2.88 -15.68 3.64
C ARG A 56 2.89 -14.35 4.36
N ILE A 57 2.26 -13.31 3.83
CA ILE A 57 2.08 -12.03 4.54
C ILE A 57 1.41 -12.26 5.90
N GLU A 58 0.35 -13.06 5.97
CA GLU A 58 -0.33 -13.39 7.23
C GLU A 58 0.55 -14.20 8.21
N LYS A 59 1.46 -15.02 7.68
CA LYS A 59 2.39 -15.84 8.48
C LYS A 59 3.63 -15.07 8.92
N LEU A 60 3.95 -13.95 8.28
CA LEU A 60 4.97 -13.04 8.79
C LEU A 60 4.44 -12.48 10.11
N GLN A 61 4.85 -13.09 11.23
CA GLN A 61 4.54 -12.63 12.59
C GLN A 61 5.36 -11.38 12.89
N LEU A 62 5.11 -10.30 12.15
CA LEU A 62 5.92 -9.10 12.22
C LEU A 62 5.53 -8.28 13.46
N PRO A 63 6.50 -7.81 14.26
CA PRO A 63 6.22 -6.91 15.37
C PRO A 63 5.52 -5.63 14.89
N SER A 64 4.44 -5.24 15.56
CA SER A 64 3.67 -4.03 15.22
C SER A 64 4.38 -2.72 15.56
N SER A 65 5.38 -2.77 16.45
CA SER A 65 6.12 -1.60 16.95
C SER A 65 7.27 -1.17 16.04
N ARG A 66 7.74 -2.03 15.12
CA ARG A 66 8.87 -1.71 14.26
C ARG A 66 8.47 -0.91 13.04
N ARG A 67 9.34 0.02 12.65
CA ARG A 67 9.20 0.83 11.45
C ARG A 67 9.69 0.04 10.26
N ARG A 68 8.88 -0.06 9.20
CA ARG A 68 9.13 -1.02 8.13
C ARG A 68 9.56 -0.35 6.84
N ILE A 69 10.70 -0.80 6.30
CA ILE A 69 11.21 -0.45 4.97
C ILE A 69 10.97 -1.62 4.05
N ILE A 70 10.35 -1.40 2.90
CA ILE A 70 10.13 -2.45 1.90
C ILE A 70 10.91 -2.12 0.62
N PHE A 71 11.87 -2.96 0.28
CA PHE A 71 12.52 -2.93 -1.03
C PHE A 71 11.68 -3.75 -2.02
N TYR A 72 11.13 -3.10 -3.03
CA TYR A 72 10.26 -3.68 -4.03
C TYR A 72 10.89 -3.60 -5.41
N GLY A 73 10.86 -4.68 -6.20
CA GLY A 73 11.30 -4.57 -7.58
C GLY A 73 11.50 -5.88 -8.34
N TYR A 74 11.78 -5.73 -9.63
CA TYR A 74 12.12 -6.85 -10.50
C TYR A 74 13.60 -7.25 -10.30
N ASN A 75 13.88 -8.54 -10.09
CA ASN A 75 15.24 -9.07 -9.87
C ASN A 75 16.01 -8.45 -8.69
N ILE A 76 15.32 -7.83 -7.74
CA ILE A 76 15.98 -7.17 -6.60
C ILE A 76 16.80 -8.16 -5.75
N SER A 77 16.32 -9.41 -5.65
CA SER A 77 16.98 -10.50 -4.92
C SER A 77 18.14 -11.17 -5.68
N LEU A 78 18.25 -10.98 -7.00
CA LEU A 78 19.20 -11.72 -7.85
C LEU A 78 20.46 -10.94 -8.23
N ARG A 79 20.39 -9.61 -8.28
CA ARG A 79 21.45 -8.80 -8.88
C ARG A 79 22.02 -7.72 -7.97
N LYS A 80 21.52 -7.56 -6.74
CA LYS A 80 21.80 -6.38 -5.92
C LYS A 80 22.20 -6.76 -4.51
N ILE A 81 23.36 -7.41 -4.42
CA ILE A 81 24.09 -7.65 -3.17
C ILE A 81 24.10 -6.36 -2.33
N LEU A 82 24.30 -5.21 -2.98
CA LEU A 82 24.25 -3.90 -2.36
C LEU A 82 22.97 -3.58 -1.58
N LEU A 83 21.77 -3.83 -2.15
CA LEU A 83 20.52 -3.53 -1.43
C LEU A 83 20.34 -4.46 -0.24
N TYR A 84 20.81 -5.70 -0.35
CA TYR A 84 20.85 -6.62 0.78
C TYR A 84 21.81 -6.12 1.85
N ASP A 85 23.02 -5.68 1.48
CA ASP A 85 24.02 -5.17 2.41
C ASP A 85 23.55 -3.88 3.10
N ILE A 86 22.92 -2.96 2.36
CA ILE A 86 22.24 -1.78 2.91
C ILE A 86 21.16 -2.21 3.89
N SER A 87 20.33 -3.19 3.53
CA SER A 87 19.26 -3.70 4.41
C SER A 87 19.82 -4.27 5.72
N GLN A 88 20.88 -5.07 5.65
CA GLN A 88 21.52 -5.66 6.83
C GLN A 88 22.14 -4.59 7.71
N LYS A 89 22.89 -3.64 7.12
CA LYS A 89 23.50 -2.54 7.87
C LYS A 89 22.43 -1.63 8.50
N LEU A 90 21.33 -1.33 7.82
CA LEU A 90 20.19 -0.58 8.37
C LEU A 90 19.62 -1.26 9.61
N MET A 91 19.32 -2.57 9.53
CA MET A 91 18.76 -3.32 10.66
C MET A 91 19.74 -3.43 11.83
N ASN A 92 21.04 -3.54 11.55
CA ASN A 92 22.07 -3.62 12.59
C ASN A 92 22.28 -2.27 13.30
N GLN A 93 22.21 -1.16 12.58
CA GLN A 93 22.39 0.19 13.14
C GLN A 93 21.10 0.73 13.79
N ASN A 94 19.93 0.28 13.32
CA ASN A 94 18.63 0.72 13.81
C ASN A 94 17.75 -0.51 14.16
N PRO A 95 17.83 -1.03 15.40
CA PRO A 95 17.08 -2.21 15.84
C PRO A 95 15.54 -2.06 15.77
N ASP A 96 15.06 -0.82 15.70
CA ASP A 96 13.64 -0.48 15.54
C ASP A 96 13.17 -0.62 14.08
N TYR A 97 14.09 -0.80 13.14
CA TYR A 97 13.78 -0.98 11.74
C TYR A 97 13.57 -2.45 11.42
N GLU A 98 12.64 -2.70 10.52
CA GLU A 98 12.47 -3.99 9.88
C GLU A 98 12.50 -3.81 8.38
N VAL A 99 13.36 -4.58 7.71
CA VAL A 99 13.49 -4.52 6.26
C VAL A 99 12.92 -5.77 5.62
N LEU A 100 11.96 -5.57 4.71
CA LEU A 100 11.39 -6.61 3.86
C LEU A 100 11.80 -6.39 2.41
N ILE A 101 11.99 -7.50 1.68
CA ILE A 101 12.27 -7.47 0.26
C ILE A 101 11.10 -8.16 -0.46
N ILE A 102 10.47 -7.48 -1.41
CA ILE A 102 9.41 -8.04 -2.24
C ILE A 102 9.90 -8.06 -3.70
N SER A 103 10.07 -9.26 -4.22
CA SER A 103 10.61 -9.49 -5.57
C SER A 103 9.51 -9.91 -6.55
N ASN A 104 9.48 -9.30 -7.74
CA ASN A 104 8.52 -9.66 -8.80
C ASN A 104 8.90 -10.88 -9.63
N ILE A 105 9.90 -11.63 -9.18
CA ILE A 105 10.32 -12.85 -9.86
C ILE A 105 9.38 -13.97 -9.44
N GLY A 106 8.84 -14.70 -10.41
CA GLY A 106 8.10 -15.93 -10.12
C GLY A 106 8.96 -16.91 -9.33
N SER A 107 8.35 -17.68 -8.42
CA SER A 107 9.07 -18.66 -7.60
C SER A 107 9.83 -19.71 -8.42
N GLU A 108 9.51 -19.84 -9.71
CA GLU A 108 10.16 -20.74 -10.66
C GLU A 108 11.60 -20.34 -10.97
N SER A 109 11.95 -19.06 -10.80
CA SER A 109 13.34 -18.59 -10.97
C SER A 109 14.16 -18.69 -9.68
N LYS A 110 13.67 -19.40 -8.64
CA LYS A 110 14.44 -19.66 -7.41
C LYS A 110 15.78 -20.32 -7.70
N GLY A 111 15.89 -21.13 -8.75
CA GLY A 111 17.15 -21.74 -9.18
C GLY A 111 18.19 -20.74 -9.70
N LEU A 112 17.81 -19.50 -9.97
CA LEU A 112 18.74 -18.43 -10.36
C LEU A 112 19.28 -17.66 -9.15
N VAL A 113 18.69 -17.82 -7.96
CA VAL A 113 19.21 -17.21 -6.73
C VAL A 113 20.37 -18.09 -6.27
N PRO A 114 21.63 -17.58 -6.22
CA PRO A 114 22.73 -18.36 -5.68
C PRO A 114 22.34 -18.92 -4.31
N GLU A 115 22.58 -20.21 -4.08
CA GLU A 115 22.08 -20.94 -2.91
C GLU A 115 22.49 -20.27 -1.57
N GLY A 116 23.68 -19.65 -1.54
CA GLY A 116 24.15 -18.84 -0.42
C GLY A 116 23.31 -17.57 -0.16
N ILE A 117 22.79 -16.93 -1.21
CA ILE A 117 21.88 -15.78 -1.11
C ILE A 117 20.49 -16.26 -0.69
N ALA A 118 19.97 -17.34 -1.28
CA ALA A 118 18.66 -17.90 -0.92
C ALA A 118 18.57 -18.30 0.56
N LYS A 119 19.65 -18.87 1.12
CA LYS A 119 19.74 -19.24 2.54
C LYS A 119 19.76 -18.00 3.45
N ARG A 120 20.49 -16.94 3.04
CA ARG A 120 20.58 -15.64 3.73
C ARG A 120 19.31 -14.79 3.65
N LEU A 121 18.49 -15.01 2.62
CA LEU A 121 17.24 -14.29 2.34
C LEU A 121 15.99 -14.95 2.95
N SER A 122 16.14 -16.10 3.62
CA SER A 122 15.06 -17.07 3.81
C SER A 122 13.88 -16.64 4.72
N THR A 123 13.96 -15.52 5.46
CA THR A 123 12.85 -15.06 6.31
C THR A 123 12.15 -13.79 5.82
N ASN A 124 12.82 -12.91 5.06
CA ASN A 124 12.32 -11.56 4.77
C ASN A 124 12.04 -11.29 3.28
N VAL A 125 12.12 -12.32 2.43
CA VAL A 125 11.80 -12.20 1.01
C VAL A 125 10.41 -12.74 0.70
N LEU A 126 9.57 -11.87 0.17
CA LEU A 126 8.30 -12.25 -0.45
C LEU A 126 8.43 -12.22 -1.97
N PHE A 127 7.80 -13.18 -2.63
CA PHE A 127 7.73 -13.23 -4.08
C PHE A 127 6.35 -12.77 -4.51
N PHE A 128 6.29 -11.62 -5.17
CA PHE A 128 5.06 -11.13 -5.74
C PHE A 128 4.62 -12.10 -6.85
N PRO A 129 3.31 -12.36 -7.01
CA PRO A 129 2.82 -13.33 -7.99
C PRO A 129 3.24 -12.99 -9.43
N GLY A 130 4.20 -13.75 -9.96
CA GLY A 130 4.78 -13.54 -11.29
C GLY A 130 3.82 -13.81 -12.45
N ALA A 131 2.63 -14.33 -12.19
CA ALA A 131 1.63 -14.51 -13.24
C ALA A 131 1.08 -13.19 -13.80
N ALA A 132 1.23 -12.08 -13.06
CA ALA A 132 0.98 -10.71 -13.54
C ALA A 132 1.98 -10.21 -14.59
N THR A 133 3.05 -10.97 -14.84
CA THR A 133 4.13 -10.59 -15.76
C THR A 133 4.33 -11.60 -16.90
N SER A 134 3.42 -12.57 -17.10
CA SER A 134 3.57 -13.63 -18.10
C SER A 134 2.89 -13.28 -19.44
N GLU A 135 3.69 -13.01 -20.47
CA GLU A 135 3.19 -12.74 -21.83
C GLU A 135 2.46 -13.94 -22.46
N ASN A 136 2.84 -15.17 -22.11
CA ASN A 136 2.22 -16.37 -22.67
C ASN A 136 0.75 -16.52 -22.24
N LEU A 137 0.42 -16.07 -21.02
CA LEU A 137 -0.95 -16.11 -20.52
C LEU A 137 -1.84 -15.07 -21.19
N SER A 138 -1.29 -13.88 -21.50
CA SER A 138 -2.09 -12.78 -22.07
C SER A 138 -2.67 -13.11 -23.44
N GLN A 139 -1.99 -13.94 -24.24
CA GLN A 139 -2.40 -14.28 -25.61
C GLN A 139 -3.52 -15.34 -25.69
N SER A 140 -3.73 -16.09 -24.61
CA SER A 140 -4.67 -17.21 -24.56
C SER A 140 -5.93 -16.91 -23.77
N LEU A 141 -5.90 -15.92 -22.88
CA LEU A 141 -6.97 -15.67 -21.92
C LEU A 141 -7.90 -14.52 -22.32
N LYS A 142 -9.20 -14.84 -22.35
CA LYS A 142 -10.30 -13.89 -22.52
C LYS A 142 -10.98 -13.69 -21.18
N LEU A 143 -10.91 -12.49 -20.62
CA LEU A 143 -11.43 -12.17 -19.28
C LEU A 143 -12.48 -11.05 -19.36
N ASP A 144 -13.55 -11.19 -18.60
CA ASP A 144 -14.59 -10.17 -18.47
C ASP A 144 -14.28 -9.22 -17.31
N LEU A 145 -14.53 -7.93 -17.50
CA LEU A 145 -14.49 -6.95 -16.42
C LEU A 145 -15.80 -6.95 -15.64
N THR A 146 -15.71 -7.09 -14.32
CA THR A 146 -16.85 -6.84 -13.44
C THR A 146 -17.20 -5.36 -13.41
N THR A 147 -18.44 -5.05 -13.00
CA THR A 147 -18.87 -3.67 -12.76
C THR A 147 -17.94 -2.95 -11.79
N GLU A 148 -17.56 -3.61 -10.71
CA GLU A 148 -16.65 -3.03 -9.71
C GLU A 148 -15.25 -2.73 -10.28
N MET A 149 -14.69 -3.62 -11.11
CA MET A 149 -13.40 -3.34 -11.77
C MET A 149 -13.51 -2.13 -12.69
N LYS A 150 -14.61 -1.99 -13.45
CA LYS A 150 -14.84 -0.82 -14.30
C LYS A 150 -14.94 0.46 -13.46
N GLU A 151 -15.65 0.41 -12.34
CA GLU A 151 -15.76 1.53 -11.39
C GLU A 151 -14.41 1.88 -10.77
N LEU A 152 -13.62 0.89 -10.36
CA LEU A 152 -12.27 1.08 -9.81
C LEU A 152 -11.36 1.75 -10.83
N ILE A 153 -11.33 1.23 -12.07
CA ILE A 153 -10.56 1.80 -13.18
C ILE A 153 -11.01 3.23 -13.45
N ALA A 154 -12.32 3.50 -13.48
CA ALA A 154 -12.83 4.85 -13.69
C ALA A 154 -12.43 5.82 -12.56
N LYS A 155 -12.41 5.34 -11.31
CA LYS A 155 -12.12 6.14 -10.12
C LYS A 155 -10.63 6.44 -9.90
N LYS A 156 -9.73 5.65 -10.49
CA LYS A 156 -8.27 5.70 -10.22
C LYS A 156 -7.49 6.04 -11.49
N PRO A 157 -7.17 7.33 -11.75
CA PRO A 157 -6.43 7.74 -12.95
C PRO A 157 -5.08 7.03 -13.11
N TYR A 158 -4.32 6.86 -12.02
CA TYR A 158 -3.05 6.14 -12.06
C TYR A 158 -3.21 4.66 -12.45
N LEU A 159 -4.35 4.04 -12.16
CA LEU A 159 -4.62 2.65 -12.58
C LEU A 159 -4.89 2.59 -14.09
N GLN A 160 -5.56 3.58 -14.66
CA GLN A 160 -5.76 3.70 -16.10
C GLN A 160 -4.43 3.87 -16.83
N GLU A 161 -3.54 4.73 -16.32
CA GLU A 161 -2.21 4.94 -16.89
C GLU A 161 -1.35 3.66 -16.78
N ALA A 162 -1.38 2.97 -15.63
CA ALA A 162 -0.72 1.69 -15.47
C ALA A 162 -1.25 0.63 -16.44
N ILE A 163 -2.56 0.59 -16.69
CA ILE A 163 -3.19 -0.28 -17.71
C ILE A 163 -2.69 0.08 -19.10
N GLN A 164 -2.63 1.37 -19.45
CA GLN A 164 -2.14 1.82 -20.75
C GLN A 164 -0.67 1.42 -20.95
N ASN A 165 0.16 1.60 -19.92
CA ASN A 165 1.55 1.14 -19.92
C ASN A 165 1.63 -0.38 -20.13
N ALA A 166 0.88 -1.15 -19.35
CA ALA A 166 0.86 -2.60 -19.43
C ALA A 166 0.42 -3.10 -20.83
N LYS A 167 -0.58 -2.46 -21.47
CA LYS A 167 -1.01 -2.79 -22.84
C LYS A 167 0.10 -2.64 -23.88
N SER A 168 1.02 -1.69 -23.68
CA SER A 168 2.19 -1.52 -24.56
C SER A 168 3.18 -2.69 -24.49
N THR A 169 3.21 -3.36 -23.33
CA THR A 169 4.02 -4.57 -23.09
C THR A 169 3.28 -5.79 -23.63
N PHE A 170 2.02 -5.96 -23.26
CA PHE A 170 1.19 -7.09 -23.70
C PHE A 170 0.42 -6.78 -24.99
N LYS A 171 1.14 -6.45 -26.07
CA LYS A 171 0.53 -6.05 -27.37
C LYS A 171 -0.44 -7.10 -27.94
N ASN A 172 -0.22 -8.37 -27.62
CA ASN A 172 -1.02 -9.50 -28.07
C ASN A 172 -2.02 -9.99 -27.00
N ALA A 173 -2.23 -9.23 -25.92
CA ALA A 173 -3.24 -9.56 -24.93
C ALA A 173 -4.63 -9.60 -25.59
N LYS A 174 -5.41 -10.63 -25.27
CA LYS A 174 -6.80 -10.72 -25.72
C LYS A 174 -7.73 -10.08 -24.70
N ASP A 175 -8.77 -9.41 -25.23
CA ASP A 175 -9.87 -8.84 -24.47
C ASP A 175 -9.38 -7.97 -23.28
N ASN A 176 -10.05 -8.06 -22.11
CA ASN A 176 -9.73 -7.24 -20.93
C ASN A 176 -8.66 -7.85 -20.02
N TYR A 177 -7.77 -8.71 -20.56
CA TYR A 177 -6.77 -9.41 -19.74
C TYR A 177 -5.93 -8.42 -18.91
N VAL A 178 -5.43 -7.37 -19.54
CA VAL A 178 -4.55 -6.38 -18.89
C VAL A 178 -5.29 -5.66 -17.77
N GLU A 179 -6.51 -5.19 -18.04
CA GLU A 179 -7.34 -4.47 -17.08
C GLU A 179 -7.62 -5.32 -15.83
N VAL A 180 -8.01 -6.57 -16.04
CA VAL A 180 -8.26 -7.52 -14.95
C VAL A 180 -6.98 -7.76 -14.15
N MET A 181 -5.84 -8.01 -14.80
CA MET A 181 -4.56 -8.22 -14.13
C MET A 181 -4.11 -6.99 -13.32
N MET A 182 -4.32 -5.79 -13.84
CA MET A 182 -3.98 -4.56 -13.12
C MET A 182 -4.89 -4.32 -11.92
N CYS A 183 -6.18 -4.66 -12.00
CA CYS A 183 -7.06 -4.64 -10.84
C CYS A 183 -6.62 -5.66 -9.77
N TYR A 184 -6.17 -6.85 -10.18
CA TYR A 184 -5.60 -7.82 -9.23
C TYR A 184 -4.32 -7.32 -8.56
N CYS A 185 -3.42 -6.68 -9.32
CA CYS A 185 -2.23 -6.05 -8.76
C CYS A 185 -2.62 -4.96 -7.75
N TYR A 186 -3.60 -4.13 -8.08
CA TYR A 186 -4.15 -3.10 -7.18
C TYR A 186 -4.59 -3.71 -5.84
N TYR A 187 -5.47 -4.72 -5.85
CA TYR A 187 -5.93 -5.32 -4.59
C TYR A 187 -4.80 -6.01 -3.80
N SER A 188 -3.81 -6.57 -4.50
CA SER A 188 -2.64 -7.19 -3.87
C SER A 188 -1.75 -6.14 -3.19
N TYR A 189 -1.52 -5.00 -3.83
CA TYR A 189 -0.80 -3.88 -3.24
C TYR A 189 -1.55 -3.23 -2.08
N LEU A 190 -2.87 -3.16 -2.16
CA LEU A 190 -3.67 -2.70 -1.04
C LEU A 190 -3.45 -3.60 0.18
N SER A 191 -3.45 -4.92 -0.01
CA SER A 191 -3.14 -5.91 1.03
C SER A 191 -1.74 -5.71 1.62
N ILE A 192 -0.74 -5.43 0.77
CA ILE A 192 0.64 -5.10 1.20
C ILE A 192 0.66 -3.83 2.06
N ILE A 193 0.07 -2.73 1.57
CA ILE A 193 0.09 -1.42 2.25
C ILE A 193 -0.64 -1.51 3.60
N GLU A 194 -1.79 -2.18 3.64
CA GLU A 194 -2.60 -2.30 4.86
C GLU A 194 -1.98 -3.25 5.89
N LYS A 195 -1.53 -4.44 5.46
CA LYS A 195 -1.06 -5.49 6.38
C LYS A 195 0.39 -5.32 6.80
N LEU A 196 1.26 -4.94 5.85
CA LEU A 196 2.68 -4.75 6.15
C LEU A 196 2.97 -3.36 6.71
N ASN A 197 2.02 -2.43 6.74
CA ASN A 197 2.16 -1.16 7.44
C ASN A 197 3.52 -0.46 7.22
N ALA A 198 3.94 -0.34 5.95
CA ALA A 198 5.23 0.21 5.61
C ALA A 198 5.32 1.70 6.01
N SER A 199 6.50 2.12 6.47
CA SER A 199 6.82 3.54 6.65
C SER A 199 7.54 4.09 5.41
N LEU A 200 8.22 3.22 4.67
CA LEU A 200 8.98 3.57 3.48
C LEU A 200 8.97 2.41 2.47
N ILE A 201 8.76 2.73 1.20
CA ILE A 201 8.93 1.81 0.08
C ILE A 201 10.10 2.29 -0.80
N VAL A 202 11.00 1.38 -1.15
CA VAL A 202 12.09 1.61 -2.09
C VAL A 202 11.83 0.79 -3.35
N ILE A 203 11.56 1.43 -4.47
CA ILE A 203 11.12 0.79 -5.71
C ILE A 203 12.27 0.71 -6.73
N TRP A 204 12.53 -0.48 -7.25
CA TRP A 204 13.46 -0.71 -8.35
C TRP A 204 12.76 -1.38 -9.55
N ASN A 205 12.54 -0.70 -10.66
CA ASN A 205 12.71 0.70 -11.03
C ASN A 205 11.33 1.36 -11.27
N GLU A 206 11.25 2.68 -11.43
CA GLU A 206 9.96 3.39 -11.47
C GLU A 206 9.07 2.96 -12.66
N PHE A 207 9.66 2.79 -13.84
CA PHE A 207 8.91 2.82 -15.11
C PHE A 207 8.13 1.56 -15.47
N LYS A 208 8.28 0.46 -14.73
CA LYS A 208 7.43 -0.71 -14.95
C LYS A 208 6.00 -0.40 -14.50
N TYR A 209 5.01 -0.76 -15.32
CA TYR A 209 3.59 -0.49 -15.04
C TYR A 209 3.12 -0.91 -13.64
N ILE A 210 3.59 -2.07 -13.14
CA ILE A 210 3.29 -2.55 -11.78
C ILE A 210 4.00 -1.75 -10.69
N HIS A 211 5.20 -1.25 -10.96
CA HIS A 211 5.98 -0.45 -10.02
C HIS A 211 5.40 0.97 -9.93
N TYR A 212 5.04 1.57 -11.07
CA TYR A 212 4.29 2.82 -11.12
C TYR A 212 2.98 2.72 -10.34
N LEU A 213 2.17 1.68 -10.60
CA LEU A 213 0.93 1.46 -9.86
C LEU A 213 1.19 1.41 -8.33
N PHE A 214 2.21 0.65 -7.91
CA PHE A 214 2.51 0.52 -6.49
C PHE A 214 2.97 1.85 -5.87
N ALA A 215 3.80 2.62 -6.58
CA ALA A 215 4.25 3.94 -6.14
C ALA A 215 3.08 4.89 -5.91
N GLU A 216 2.15 4.97 -6.87
CA GLU A 216 0.96 5.84 -6.78
C GLU A 216 0.03 5.42 -5.65
N MET A 217 -0.17 4.11 -5.45
CA MET A 217 -0.95 3.61 -4.31
C MET A 217 -0.29 3.93 -2.96
N CYS A 218 1.03 3.86 -2.88
CA CYS A 218 1.77 4.22 -1.68
C CYS A 218 1.66 5.73 -1.39
N ARG A 219 1.81 6.58 -2.41
CA ARG A 219 1.60 8.03 -2.31
C ARG A 219 0.19 8.37 -1.84
N GLU A 220 -0.83 7.75 -2.43
CA GLU A 220 -2.23 7.93 -2.01
C GLU A 220 -2.45 7.50 -0.54
N ALA A 221 -1.76 6.45 -0.10
CA ALA A 221 -1.79 5.99 1.29
C ALA A 221 -0.90 6.80 2.25
N GLY A 222 -0.19 7.83 1.77
CA GLY A 222 0.74 8.64 2.55
C GLY A 222 2.02 7.91 2.97
N VAL A 223 2.36 6.81 2.30
CA VAL A 223 3.62 6.07 2.49
C VAL A 223 4.69 6.69 1.62
N LYS A 224 5.86 6.98 2.20
CA LYS A 224 6.98 7.54 1.43
C LYS A 224 7.50 6.53 0.41
N VAL A 225 7.88 7.04 -0.76
CA VAL A 225 8.45 6.25 -1.85
C VAL A 225 9.82 6.82 -2.20
N ILE A 226 10.81 5.95 -2.36
CA ILE A 226 12.11 6.24 -2.95
C ILE A 226 12.26 5.35 -4.18
N PHE A 227 12.79 5.90 -5.25
CA PHE A 227 13.16 5.14 -6.43
C PHE A 227 14.64 4.82 -6.41
N ALA A 228 14.96 3.58 -6.73
CA ALA A 228 16.33 3.10 -6.84
C ALA A 228 16.58 2.58 -8.26
N GLU A 229 17.74 2.94 -8.80
CA GLU A 229 18.23 2.48 -10.10
C GLU A 229 19.75 2.58 -10.14
N PHE A 230 20.38 1.96 -11.15
CA PHE A 230 21.76 2.29 -11.47
C PHE A 230 21.89 3.79 -11.78
N GLY A 231 22.96 4.40 -11.28
CA GLY A 231 23.24 5.81 -11.52
C GLY A 231 23.65 6.10 -12.96
N SER A 232 23.76 7.38 -13.27
CA SER A 232 24.15 7.86 -14.60
C SER A 232 25.62 7.60 -14.92
N LEU A 233 26.47 7.47 -13.91
CA LEU A 233 27.85 7.01 -14.05
C LEU A 233 27.92 5.49 -13.83
N PRO A 234 28.59 4.74 -14.72
CA PRO A 234 28.84 3.31 -14.51
C PRO A 234 29.51 3.05 -13.15
N GLY A 235 29.11 1.98 -12.45
CA GLY A 235 29.61 1.67 -11.11
C GLY A 235 28.92 2.41 -9.95
N THR A 236 27.78 3.06 -10.23
CA THR A 236 26.99 3.78 -9.21
C THR A 236 25.53 3.36 -9.14
N ILE A 237 24.88 3.68 -8.03
CA ILE A 237 23.45 3.54 -7.76
C ILE A 237 22.89 4.91 -7.34
N ILE A 238 21.59 5.11 -7.56
CA ILE A 238 20.86 6.28 -7.07
C ILE A 238 19.71 5.88 -6.16
N PHE A 239 19.38 6.77 -5.23
CA PHE A 239 18.16 6.78 -4.45
C PHE A 239 17.54 8.18 -4.57
N ASP A 240 16.35 8.28 -5.16
CA ASP A 240 15.71 9.56 -5.46
C ASP A 240 14.26 9.56 -4.97
N THR A 241 13.82 10.66 -4.35
CA THR A 241 12.47 10.83 -3.80
C THR A 241 11.47 11.41 -4.78
N ASP A 242 11.95 12.05 -5.83
CA ASP A 242 11.18 12.82 -6.81
C ASP A 242 10.84 11.93 -8.02
N GLY A 243 11.80 11.15 -8.50
CA GLY A 243 11.62 10.24 -9.62
C GLY A 243 12.92 9.78 -10.28
N GLN A 244 12.80 9.09 -11.41
CA GLN A 244 13.95 8.61 -12.19
C GLN A 244 14.15 9.42 -13.48
N MET A 245 15.38 9.40 -14.02
CA MET A 245 15.75 10.08 -15.27
C MET A 245 15.38 11.57 -15.24
N GLY A 246 14.53 12.06 -16.15
CA GLY A 246 14.14 13.46 -16.20
C GLY A 246 13.15 13.90 -15.10
N GLU A 247 12.67 12.99 -14.27
CA GLU A 247 11.90 13.29 -13.05
C GLU A 247 12.79 13.45 -11.79
N SER A 248 14.06 13.07 -11.87
CA SER A 248 14.98 13.12 -10.72
C SER A 248 15.36 14.55 -10.33
N PHE A 249 15.75 14.72 -9.05
CA PHE A 249 16.11 16.02 -8.48
C PHE A 249 17.13 16.81 -9.33
N PRO A 250 18.24 16.22 -9.82
CA PRO A 250 19.21 16.96 -10.65
C PRO A 250 18.64 17.50 -11.97
N ALA A 251 17.54 16.90 -12.47
CA ALA A 251 16.89 17.27 -13.72
C ALA A 251 15.72 18.25 -13.52
N THR A 252 14.88 18.04 -12.51
CA THR A 252 13.70 18.89 -12.23
C THR A 252 14.06 20.16 -11.47
N HIS A 253 15.07 20.09 -10.60
CA HIS A 253 15.58 21.19 -9.79
C HIS A 253 17.00 21.59 -10.26
N PHE A 254 17.21 21.64 -11.57
CA PHE A 254 18.56 21.77 -12.13
C PHE A 254 19.28 23.05 -11.71
N GLU A 255 18.58 24.18 -11.51
CA GLU A 255 19.16 25.43 -11.02
C GLU A 255 19.65 25.31 -9.58
N GLU A 256 18.84 24.72 -8.69
CA GLU A 256 19.21 24.46 -7.31
C GLU A 256 20.41 23.51 -7.25
N PHE A 257 20.36 22.43 -8.02
CA PHE A 257 21.45 21.47 -8.11
C PHE A 257 22.74 22.12 -8.62
N ASN A 258 22.65 23.01 -9.61
CA ASN A 258 23.80 23.76 -10.15
C ASN A 258 24.45 24.67 -9.12
N ASN A 259 23.72 25.10 -8.09
CA ASN A 259 24.24 25.94 -7.02
C ASN A 259 24.88 25.14 -5.87
N LEU A 260 24.81 23.80 -5.89
CA LEU A 260 25.47 22.98 -4.87
C LEU A 260 27.00 23.17 -4.91
N PRO A 261 27.64 23.44 -3.75
CA PRO A 261 29.04 23.84 -3.72
C PRO A 261 29.98 22.64 -3.96
N VAL A 262 30.95 22.84 -4.84
CA VAL A 262 32.08 21.92 -5.07
C VAL A 262 33.38 22.71 -4.98
N ASN A 263 34.42 22.11 -4.41
CA ASN A 263 35.75 22.70 -4.29
C ASN A 263 36.74 22.05 -5.29
N ASN A 264 37.99 22.50 -5.29
CA ASN A 264 39.00 21.95 -6.21
C ASN A 264 39.27 20.45 -6.01
N ILE A 265 39.19 19.94 -4.77
CA ILE A 265 39.37 18.52 -4.48
C ILE A 265 38.23 17.70 -5.13
N ASP A 266 36.99 18.20 -5.04
CA ASP A 266 35.84 17.57 -5.68
C ASP A 266 36.01 17.54 -7.22
N LEU A 267 36.50 18.64 -7.81
CA LEU A 267 36.75 18.74 -9.25
C LEU A 267 37.88 17.81 -9.72
N ASP A 268 38.97 17.72 -8.97
CA ASP A 268 40.09 16.83 -9.28
C ASP A 268 39.68 15.36 -9.19
N LYS A 269 38.89 15.00 -8.17
CA LYS A 269 38.29 13.66 -8.07
C LYS A 269 37.41 13.34 -9.29
N SER A 270 36.60 14.30 -9.75
CA SER A 270 35.78 14.12 -10.96
C SER A 270 36.60 13.91 -12.22
N ARG A 271 37.70 14.63 -12.40
CA ARG A 271 38.62 14.41 -13.53
C ARG A 271 39.20 13.00 -13.51
N MET A 272 39.62 12.52 -12.33
CA MET A 272 40.11 11.14 -12.16
C MET A 272 39.04 10.10 -12.51
N ILE A 273 37.80 10.29 -12.03
CA ILE A 273 36.67 9.41 -12.34
C ILE A 273 36.38 9.39 -13.84
N ILE A 274 36.29 10.54 -14.48
CA ILE A 274 36.02 10.64 -15.93
C ILE A 274 37.12 9.91 -16.72
N ASN A 275 38.39 10.13 -16.38
CA ASN A 275 39.51 9.46 -17.04
C ASN A 275 39.47 7.94 -16.84
N SER A 276 39.25 7.47 -15.60
CA SER A 276 39.13 6.03 -15.30
C SER A 276 37.98 5.38 -16.08
N LEU A 277 36.81 6.02 -16.15
CA LEU A 277 35.67 5.53 -16.93
C LEU A 277 35.96 5.51 -18.44
N LYS A 278 36.68 6.52 -18.94
CA LYS A 278 37.08 6.58 -20.35
C LYS A 278 38.04 5.45 -20.73
N GLU A 279 39.06 5.22 -19.90
CA GLU A 279 40.11 4.21 -20.10
C GLU A 279 39.59 2.78 -19.95
N SER A 280 38.81 2.52 -18.90
CA SER A 280 38.23 1.18 -18.66
C SER A 280 37.13 0.82 -19.65
N GLY A 281 36.49 1.82 -20.25
CA GLY A 281 35.30 1.63 -21.07
C GLY A 281 34.13 1.02 -20.29
N LEU A 282 34.11 1.18 -18.97
CA LEU A 282 33.10 0.60 -18.09
C LEU A 282 31.69 1.03 -18.52
N ASN A 283 30.77 0.08 -18.57
CA ASN A 283 29.39 0.29 -18.99
C ASN A 283 28.44 -0.37 -18.01
N ARG A 284 27.24 0.22 -17.84
CA ARG A 284 26.16 -0.34 -17.00
C ARG A 284 25.73 -1.74 -17.48
N ASN A 285 25.75 -1.97 -18.79
CA ASN A 285 25.39 -3.24 -19.41
C ASN A 285 26.59 -3.82 -20.14
N ARG A 286 26.79 -5.14 -20.06
CA ARG A 286 27.82 -5.85 -20.84
C ARG A 286 27.69 -5.49 -22.32
N GLN A 287 28.78 -5.00 -22.89
CA GLN A 287 28.88 -4.68 -24.31
C GLN A 287 29.47 -5.88 -25.08
N PRO A 288 29.25 -5.96 -26.40
CA PRO A 288 29.95 -6.91 -27.25
C PRO A 288 31.47 -6.73 -27.15
N GLU A 289 32.22 -7.84 -26.99
CA GLU A 289 33.69 -7.85 -26.84
C GLU A 289 34.43 -7.70 -28.18
N HIS A 290 33.76 -8.00 -29.30
CA HIS A 290 34.33 -7.92 -30.64
C HIS A 290 33.48 -6.97 -31.50
N SER A 291 34.00 -5.78 -31.78
CA SER A 291 33.39 -4.85 -32.71
C SER A 291 33.89 -5.10 -34.13
N ASN A 292 32.98 -5.42 -35.06
CA ASN A 292 33.28 -5.45 -36.49
C ASN A 292 33.35 -4.02 -37.05
N ASN A 293 34.30 -3.22 -36.55
CA ASN A 293 34.48 -1.82 -36.95
C ASN A 293 34.76 -1.67 -38.46
N SER A 294 35.31 -2.71 -39.11
CA SER A 294 35.51 -2.73 -40.56
C SER A 294 34.22 -2.62 -41.35
N GLU A 295 33.14 -3.28 -40.93
CA GLU A 295 31.88 -3.20 -41.66
C GLU A 295 31.24 -1.83 -41.54
N LEU A 296 31.26 -1.24 -40.34
CA LEU A 296 30.78 0.12 -40.13
C LEU A 296 31.55 1.12 -40.99
N LYS A 297 32.89 1.05 -41.00
CA LYS A 297 33.73 1.91 -41.84
C LYS A 297 33.40 1.81 -43.33
N ARG A 298 33.02 0.63 -43.85
CA ARG A 298 32.58 0.48 -45.26
C ARG A 298 31.24 1.13 -45.57
N LYS A 299 30.35 1.26 -44.57
CA LYS A 299 29.03 1.90 -44.73
C LYS A 299 29.11 3.43 -44.66
N LEU A 300 30.14 3.96 -44.02
CA LEU A 300 30.39 5.40 -43.90
C LEU A 300 30.87 5.97 -45.24
N LYS A 301 30.28 7.09 -45.64
CA LYS A 301 30.71 7.83 -46.82
C LYS A 301 31.82 8.81 -46.43
N PRO A 302 32.98 8.80 -47.12
CA PRO A 302 34.10 9.69 -46.81
C PRO A 302 33.72 11.16 -46.85
N GLY A 303 34.31 11.97 -45.97
CA GLY A 303 34.16 13.43 -45.93
C GLY A 303 32.82 13.95 -45.38
N ARG A 304 31.92 13.06 -44.96
CA ARG A 304 30.64 13.45 -44.34
C ARG A 304 30.70 13.34 -42.82
N PRO A 305 30.14 14.30 -42.08
CA PRO A 305 30.05 14.20 -40.63
C PRO A 305 29.23 12.99 -40.19
N ILE A 306 29.58 12.41 -39.05
CA ILE A 306 28.99 11.21 -38.47
C ILE A 306 28.11 11.60 -37.28
N VAL A 307 26.80 11.44 -37.47
CA VAL A 307 25.78 11.69 -36.43
C VAL A 307 25.26 10.35 -35.93
N LEU A 308 25.55 10.04 -34.67
CA LEU A 308 25.03 8.87 -33.98
C LEU A 308 23.74 9.21 -33.25
N PHE A 309 22.64 8.52 -33.54
CA PHE A 309 21.47 8.50 -32.66
C PHE A 309 21.47 7.26 -31.77
N ALA A 310 21.58 7.48 -30.45
CA ALA A 310 21.50 6.43 -29.45
C ALA A 310 20.07 6.30 -28.92
N GLY A 311 19.37 5.26 -29.40
CA GLY A 311 18.02 4.92 -28.94
C GLY A 311 18.01 4.35 -27.52
N GLN A 312 16.83 4.32 -26.90
CA GLN A 312 16.64 3.82 -25.54
C GLN A 312 15.58 2.72 -25.48
N CYS A 313 15.40 2.13 -24.30
CA CYS A 313 14.28 1.23 -24.04
C CYS A 313 13.07 2.06 -23.65
N ASP A 314 12.23 2.47 -24.61
CA ASP A 314 11.10 3.37 -24.35
C ASP A 314 10.15 2.85 -23.24
N ARG A 315 10.00 1.51 -23.11
CA ARG A 315 9.19 0.89 -22.04
C ARG A 315 9.79 1.03 -20.64
N ASP A 316 11.11 1.18 -20.53
CA ASP A 316 11.84 1.16 -19.25
C ASP A 316 12.51 2.50 -18.95
N SER A 317 12.01 3.59 -19.55
CA SER A 317 12.60 4.93 -19.48
C SER A 317 11.59 6.06 -19.31
N GLY A 318 10.34 5.74 -18.95
CA GLY A 318 9.28 6.74 -18.74
C GLY A 318 8.66 7.30 -20.02
N MET A 319 9.06 6.79 -21.20
CA MET A 319 8.52 7.22 -22.49
C MET A 319 7.13 6.65 -22.79
N ILE A 320 6.79 5.51 -22.19
CA ILE A 320 5.54 4.80 -22.45
C ILE A 320 4.77 4.58 -21.15
N PRO A 321 3.48 4.97 -21.09
CA PRO A 321 2.71 5.69 -22.10
C PRO A 321 3.22 7.12 -22.27
N TYR A 322 3.05 7.69 -23.46
CA TYR A 322 3.40 9.09 -23.69
C TYR A 322 2.27 9.99 -23.19
N THR A 323 2.40 10.45 -21.95
CA THR A 323 1.42 11.32 -21.26
C THR A 323 1.94 12.75 -21.12
N GLU A 324 1.14 13.64 -20.53
CA GLU A 324 1.60 14.98 -20.15
C GLU A 324 2.82 14.92 -19.21
N LYS A 325 2.86 13.93 -18.32
CA LYS A 325 4.02 13.66 -17.46
C LYS A 325 5.26 13.35 -18.29
N THR A 326 5.15 12.47 -19.27
CA THR A 326 6.26 12.15 -20.20
C THR A 326 6.72 13.36 -20.99
N HIS A 327 5.78 14.15 -21.53
CA HIS A 327 6.11 15.37 -22.25
C HIS A 327 6.86 16.38 -21.37
N LYS A 328 6.39 16.57 -20.13
CA LYS A 328 6.95 17.52 -19.16
C LYS A 328 8.34 17.11 -18.67
N PHE A 329 8.53 15.82 -18.38
CA PHE A 329 9.71 15.36 -17.65
C PHE A 329 10.68 14.53 -18.46
N HIS A 330 10.32 13.98 -19.62
CA HIS A 330 11.20 13.04 -20.33
C HIS A 330 11.49 13.46 -21.76
N SER A 331 10.45 13.69 -22.56
CA SER A 331 10.60 13.96 -23.99
C SER A 331 9.55 14.96 -24.43
N PRO A 332 9.88 16.25 -24.57
CA PRO A 332 8.93 17.27 -25.01
C PRO A 332 8.55 17.13 -26.49
N ILE A 333 9.34 16.41 -27.29
CA ILE A 333 9.24 16.42 -28.74
C ILE A 333 8.69 15.12 -29.32
N PHE A 334 9.27 13.99 -28.90
CA PHE A 334 9.10 12.70 -29.57
C PHE A 334 8.43 11.70 -28.63
N LYS A 335 7.49 10.92 -29.17
CA LYS A 335 6.77 9.89 -28.40
C LYS A 335 7.55 8.60 -28.24
N SER A 336 8.60 8.41 -29.05
CA SER A 336 9.40 7.20 -29.06
C SER A 336 10.78 7.44 -29.68
N SER A 337 11.72 6.53 -29.41
CA SER A 337 13.01 6.48 -30.11
C SER A 337 12.83 6.28 -31.62
N HIS A 338 11.81 5.53 -32.03
CA HIS A 338 11.54 5.31 -33.46
C HIS A 338 11.12 6.59 -34.17
N GLU A 339 10.23 7.39 -33.57
CA GLU A 339 9.82 8.69 -34.13
C GLU A 339 11.01 9.64 -34.27
N ALA A 340 11.86 9.75 -33.23
CA ALA A 340 13.06 10.57 -33.28
C ALA A 340 14.04 10.09 -34.37
N MET A 341 14.23 8.77 -34.50
CA MET A 341 15.10 8.19 -35.53
C MET A 341 14.64 8.57 -36.95
N LEU A 342 13.34 8.46 -37.26
CA LEU A 342 12.80 8.83 -38.57
C LEU A 342 13.00 10.32 -38.86
N PHE A 343 12.74 11.18 -37.89
CA PHE A 343 12.97 12.62 -38.04
C PHE A 343 14.44 12.95 -38.31
N LEU A 344 15.36 12.37 -37.52
CA LEU A 344 16.79 12.59 -37.68
C LEU A 344 17.34 12.00 -38.99
N ALA A 345 16.77 10.89 -39.47
CA ALA A 345 17.13 10.32 -40.77
C ALA A 345 16.83 11.29 -41.92
N GLU A 346 15.69 11.99 -41.89
CA GLU A 346 15.37 13.01 -42.90
C GLU A 346 16.32 14.22 -42.82
N LEU A 347 16.66 14.69 -41.61
CA LEU A 347 17.64 15.76 -41.44
C LEU A 347 19.03 15.36 -41.95
N ALA A 348 19.47 14.14 -41.66
CA ALA A 348 20.75 13.64 -42.12
C ALA A 348 20.80 13.49 -43.65
N LYS A 349 19.70 13.06 -44.28
CA LYS A 349 19.58 13.02 -45.74
C LYS A 349 19.66 14.42 -46.33
N LYS A 350 18.93 15.39 -45.75
CA LYS A 350 18.93 16.79 -46.18
C LYS A 350 20.32 17.44 -46.09
N ASN A 351 21.08 17.13 -45.04
CA ASN A 351 22.37 17.77 -44.74
C ASN A 351 23.59 16.93 -45.13
N ASP A 352 23.38 15.81 -45.82
CA ASP A 352 24.42 14.90 -46.27
C ASP A 352 25.32 14.36 -45.15
N TRP A 353 24.72 13.97 -44.02
CA TRP A 353 25.42 13.33 -42.89
C TRP A 353 25.45 11.81 -43.02
N ASN A 354 26.48 11.18 -42.46
CA ASN A 354 26.47 9.76 -42.12
C ASN A 354 25.62 9.56 -40.86
N PHE A 355 24.42 8.99 -41.01
CA PHE A 355 23.52 8.77 -39.86
C PHE A 355 23.58 7.34 -39.37
N ILE A 356 24.07 7.16 -38.14
CA ILE A 356 24.12 5.87 -37.46
C ILE A 356 22.96 5.80 -36.47
N TYR A 357 22.17 4.73 -36.53
CA TYR A 357 21.19 4.44 -35.50
C TYR A 357 21.60 3.20 -34.71
N LYS A 358 21.75 3.37 -33.40
CA LYS A 358 22.00 2.28 -32.45
C LYS A 358 20.82 2.12 -31.49
N PRO A 359 20.02 1.04 -31.60
CA PRO A 359 18.95 0.79 -30.65
C PRO A 359 19.48 0.28 -29.31
N HIS A 360 18.64 0.35 -28.28
CA HIS A 360 18.95 -0.26 -26.99
C HIS A 360 19.04 -1.81 -27.11
N PRO A 361 19.97 -2.49 -26.42
CA PRO A 361 20.16 -3.95 -26.55
C PRO A 361 18.91 -4.79 -26.30
N LEU A 362 18.00 -4.32 -25.43
CA LEU A 362 16.74 -5.01 -25.10
C LEU A 362 15.66 -4.91 -26.18
N VAL A 363 15.74 -3.93 -27.10
CA VAL A 363 14.70 -3.71 -28.12
C VAL A 363 15.21 -3.95 -29.54
N LYS A 364 16.49 -4.33 -29.70
CA LYS A 364 17.11 -4.51 -31.03
C LYS A 364 16.37 -5.52 -31.92
N ASN A 365 15.77 -6.55 -31.31
CA ASN A 365 15.02 -7.60 -32.02
C ASN A 365 13.60 -7.17 -32.41
N GLU A 366 13.09 -6.05 -31.89
CA GLU A 366 11.77 -5.52 -32.22
C GLU A 366 11.78 -4.65 -33.49
N ILE A 367 12.97 -4.27 -33.96
CA ILE A 367 13.15 -3.38 -35.09
C ILE A 367 13.44 -4.20 -36.33
N LYS A 368 12.55 -4.10 -37.32
CA LYS A 368 12.76 -4.70 -38.64
C LYS A 368 13.61 -3.76 -39.49
N ILE A 369 14.79 -4.23 -39.90
CA ILE A 369 15.74 -3.44 -40.71
C ILE A 369 15.11 -3.02 -42.05
N THR A 370 14.21 -3.84 -42.60
CA THR A 370 13.47 -3.54 -43.84
C THR A 370 12.59 -2.31 -43.75
N ASP A 371 12.23 -1.90 -42.53
CA ASP A 371 11.32 -0.78 -42.29
C ASP A 371 12.10 0.52 -42.04
N LEU A 372 13.44 0.48 -42.08
CA LEU A 372 14.31 1.65 -41.87
C LEU A 372 14.56 2.39 -43.18
N PRO A 373 14.63 3.73 -43.17
CA PRO A 373 15.07 4.50 -44.32
C PRO A 373 16.45 4.07 -44.81
N SER A 374 16.66 4.06 -46.13
CA SER A 374 17.89 3.53 -46.74
C SER A 374 19.17 4.30 -46.40
N ASN A 375 19.04 5.53 -45.90
CA ASN A 375 20.17 6.33 -45.43
C ASN A 375 20.54 6.09 -43.96
N VAL A 376 19.83 5.20 -43.25
CA VAL A 376 20.13 4.83 -41.86
C VAL A 376 21.16 3.70 -41.83
N ILE A 377 22.29 3.93 -41.16
CA ILE A 377 23.28 2.90 -40.86
C ILE A 377 22.89 2.26 -39.52
N PHE A 378 22.15 1.15 -39.57
CA PHE A 378 21.70 0.42 -38.37
C PHE A 378 22.83 -0.44 -37.78
N ILE A 379 23.11 -0.27 -36.47
CA ILE A 379 24.17 -0.99 -35.75
C ILE A 379 23.66 -1.49 -34.40
N SER A 380 23.68 -2.81 -34.17
CA SER A 380 23.14 -3.42 -32.93
C SER A 380 24.16 -4.20 -32.09
N ASP A 381 25.33 -4.47 -32.65
CA ASP A 381 26.30 -5.48 -32.23
C ASP A 381 27.72 -4.93 -32.06
N ILE A 382 27.93 -3.63 -32.24
CA ILE A 382 29.19 -2.95 -31.94
C ILE A 382 29.13 -2.31 -30.53
N ASN A 383 30.26 -2.28 -29.82
CA ASN A 383 30.38 -1.61 -28.53
C ASN A 383 29.99 -0.11 -28.64
N ILE A 384 29.21 0.40 -27.69
CA ILE A 384 28.80 1.81 -27.70
C ILE A 384 29.99 2.77 -27.67
N ASN A 385 31.05 2.46 -26.91
CA ASN A 385 32.25 3.29 -26.81
C ASN A 385 32.92 3.49 -28.17
N ASP A 386 33.10 2.41 -28.92
CA ASP A 386 33.76 2.43 -30.23
C ASP A 386 33.00 3.26 -31.26
N ILE A 387 31.66 3.27 -31.19
CA ILE A 387 30.84 4.04 -32.13
C ILE A 387 30.88 5.52 -31.75
N ILE A 388 30.88 5.83 -30.45
CA ILE A 388 31.02 7.21 -29.96
C ILE A 388 32.37 7.79 -30.40
N ASP A 389 33.46 7.04 -30.27
CA ASP A 389 34.81 7.51 -30.63
C ASP A 389 34.97 7.93 -32.09
N ILE A 390 34.18 7.34 -32.99
CA ILE A 390 34.21 7.66 -34.42
C ILE A 390 33.12 8.66 -34.82
N SER A 391 32.24 9.04 -33.90
CA SER A 391 31.13 9.95 -34.19
C SER A 391 31.55 11.40 -33.92
N ASP A 392 31.12 12.32 -34.77
CA ASP A 392 31.34 13.76 -34.55
C ASP A 392 30.34 14.30 -33.53
N VAL A 393 29.09 13.81 -33.58
CA VAL A 393 28.01 14.19 -32.67
C VAL A 393 27.19 12.97 -32.27
N VAL A 394 26.83 12.88 -30.99
CA VAL A 394 25.86 11.94 -30.44
C VAL A 394 24.56 12.66 -30.12
N VAL A 395 23.45 12.11 -30.57
CA VAL A 395 22.10 12.58 -30.32
C VAL A 395 21.34 11.54 -29.50
N THR A 396 20.62 11.95 -28.48
CA THR A 396 19.70 11.07 -27.75
C THR A 396 18.54 11.85 -27.15
N ILE A 397 17.46 11.14 -26.79
CA ILE A 397 16.34 11.75 -26.07
C ILE A 397 16.72 11.92 -24.61
N LEU A 398 16.88 10.83 -23.86
CA LEU A 398 17.22 10.89 -22.43
C LEU A 398 18.15 9.75 -21.97
N SER A 399 18.75 9.02 -22.92
CA SER A 399 19.62 7.88 -22.64
C SER A 399 20.83 8.25 -21.78
N SER A 400 21.24 7.34 -20.89
CA SER A 400 22.51 7.47 -20.15
C SER A 400 23.73 7.41 -21.08
N VAL A 401 23.57 7.04 -22.35
CA VAL A 401 24.61 7.16 -23.39
C VAL A 401 25.10 8.60 -23.52
N ALA A 402 24.28 9.61 -23.17
CA ALA A 402 24.74 11.00 -23.11
C ALA A 402 25.96 11.17 -22.18
N TYR A 403 25.95 10.53 -21.00
CA TYR A 403 27.10 10.56 -20.10
C TYR A 403 28.32 9.86 -20.70
N ILE A 404 28.13 8.73 -21.35
CA ILE A 404 29.21 7.99 -22.01
C ILE A 404 29.82 8.86 -23.11
N SER A 405 28.99 9.55 -23.91
CA SER A 405 29.46 10.46 -24.96
C SER A 405 30.33 11.58 -24.41
N LEU A 406 29.88 12.25 -23.34
CA LEU A 406 30.65 13.31 -22.69
C LEU A 406 31.96 12.80 -22.06
N ILE A 407 31.94 11.61 -21.44
CA ILE A 407 33.16 10.95 -20.91
C ILE A 407 34.18 10.65 -22.03
N ARG A 408 33.70 10.35 -23.24
CA ARG A 408 34.54 10.04 -24.41
C ARG A 408 34.90 11.27 -25.25
N ASP A 409 34.65 12.47 -24.71
CA ASP A 409 34.93 13.74 -25.36
C ASP A 409 34.13 14.02 -26.66
N THR A 410 32.94 13.42 -26.82
CA THR A 410 32.10 13.61 -28.02
C THR A 410 30.93 14.56 -27.76
N ALA A 411 30.73 15.51 -28.69
CA ALA A 411 29.65 16.48 -28.63
C ALA A 411 28.29 15.79 -28.53
N THR A 412 27.46 16.22 -27.58
CA THR A 412 26.20 15.53 -27.27
C THR A 412 25.02 16.50 -27.43
N VAL A 413 23.99 16.08 -28.18
CA VAL A 413 22.73 16.80 -28.35
C VAL A 413 21.60 16.06 -27.64
N MET A 414 20.92 16.75 -26.74
CA MET A 414 19.78 16.26 -25.97
C MET A 414 18.46 16.71 -26.60
N LEU A 415 17.59 15.74 -26.89
CA LEU A 415 16.22 15.96 -27.41
C LEU A 415 15.16 15.86 -26.31
N GLY A 416 15.57 15.49 -25.10
CA GLY A 416 14.74 15.29 -23.92
C GLY A 416 15.54 15.50 -22.65
N TYR A 417 14.94 15.15 -21.52
CA TYR A 417 15.45 15.51 -20.21
C TYR A 417 16.00 14.28 -19.47
N ASN A 418 17.23 14.41 -18.99
CA ASN A 418 17.78 13.59 -17.92
C ASN A 418 18.60 14.50 -16.98
N GLN A 419 19.44 13.93 -16.13
CA GLN A 419 20.20 14.65 -15.12
C GLN A 419 21.22 15.67 -15.69
N ILE A 420 21.50 15.69 -17.01
CA ILE A 420 22.38 16.70 -17.62
C ILE A 420 21.63 17.96 -18.10
N ARG A 421 20.31 18.01 -17.92
CA ARG A 421 19.49 19.17 -18.26
C ARG A 421 19.98 20.43 -17.57
N GLY A 422 20.14 21.51 -18.33
CA GLY A 422 20.53 22.83 -17.85
C GLY A 422 21.92 22.86 -17.22
N LYS A 423 22.78 21.87 -17.52
CA LYS A 423 24.14 21.79 -16.96
C LYS A 423 25.18 22.46 -17.86
N ASN A 424 24.79 22.95 -19.03
CA ASN A 424 25.68 23.54 -20.03
C ASN A 424 26.84 22.61 -20.46
N CYS A 425 26.70 21.29 -20.26
CA CYS A 425 27.68 20.30 -20.69
C CYS A 425 27.29 19.58 -21.99
N ALA A 426 26.07 19.80 -22.48
CA ALA A 426 25.57 19.27 -23.73
C ALA A 426 24.84 20.38 -24.51
N TYR A 427 24.62 20.14 -25.79
CA TYR A 427 23.72 20.94 -26.62
C TYR A 427 22.28 20.49 -26.34
N GLU A 428 21.35 21.43 -26.17
CA GLU A 428 19.97 21.14 -25.78
C GLU A 428 19.00 21.63 -26.85
N ALA A 429 18.22 20.71 -27.43
CA ALA A 429 17.24 21.00 -28.47
C ALA A 429 15.86 20.46 -28.05
N TYR A 430 15.08 21.31 -27.36
CA TYR A 430 13.78 20.95 -26.79
C TYR A 430 12.56 21.37 -27.62
N SER A 431 12.77 21.82 -28.85
CA SER A 431 11.71 22.01 -29.85
C SER A 431 12.17 21.50 -31.22
N LYS A 432 11.24 21.08 -32.09
CA LYS A 432 11.59 20.47 -33.40
C LYS A 432 12.36 21.42 -34.30
N GLU A 433 12.05 22.70 -34.22
CA GLU A 433 12.51 23.76 -35.10
C GLU A 433 14.01 24.02 -34.93
N ILE A 434 14.54 23.83 -33.72
CA ILE A 434 15.94 24.12 -33.40
C ILE A 434 16.87 22.91 -33.49
N ILE A 435 16.33 21.69 -33.67
CA ILE A 435 17.14 20.46 -33.67
C ILE A 435 18.22 20.50 -34.76
N GLU A 436 17.85 20.88 -35.98
CA GLU A 436 18.79 20.89 -37.11
C GLU A 436 19.95 21.85 -36.86
N ASP A 437 19.64 23.08 -36.43
CA ASP A 437 20.65 24.10 -36.16
C ASP A 437 21.52 23.73 -34.95
N THR A 438 20.93 23.10 -33.93
CA THR A 438 21.68 22.62 -32.77
C THR A 438 22.66 21.50 -33.13
N ILE A 439 22.26 20.55 -33.99
CA ILE A 439 23.17 19.51 -34.48
C ILE A 439 24.28 20.14 -35.34
N LYS A 440 23.96 21.09 -36.21
CA LYS A 440 24.98 21.83 -36.99
C LYS A 440 25.97 22.56 -36.09
N GLU A 441 25.49 23.14 -35.00
CA GLU A 441 26.34 23.83 -34.02
C GLU A 441 27.28 22.86 -33.31
N ALA A 442 26.77 21.71 -32.89
CA ALA A 442 27.55 20.64 -32.29
C ALA A 442 28.59 20.07 -33.28
N LEU A 443 28.24 19.92 -34.56
CA LEU A 443 29.16 19.50 -35.62
C LEU A 443 30.25 20.55 -35.89
N ARG A 444 29.91 21.85 -35.78
CA ARG A 444 30.83 22.96 -36.04
C ARG A 444 31.87 23.13 -34.93
N HIS A 445 31.42 23.07 -33.67
CA HIS A 445 32.29 23.39 -32.52
C HIS A 445 32.76 22.18 -31.73
N GLY A 446 32.18 21.00 -31.97
CA GLY A 446 32.49 19.79 -31.22
C GLY A 446 32.15 19.93 -29.74
N TYR A 447 32.86 19.17 -28.89
CA TYR A 447 32.70 19.26 -27.44
C TYR A 447 33.64 20.31 -26.87
N THR A 448 33.08 21.48 -26.58
CA THR A 448 33.85 22.69 -26.21
C THR A 448 34.48 22.59 -24.82
N GLN A 449 35.51 23.39 -24.54
CA GLN A 449 36.15 23.42 -23.24
C GLN A 449 35.19 23.87 -22.12
N ASP A 450 34.30 24.82 -22.38
CA ASP A 450 33.31 25.27 -21.40
C ASP A 450 32.33 24.15 -21.04
N GLN A 451 31.92 23.35 -22.03
CA GLN A 451 31.08 22.17 -21.80
C GLN A 451 31.83 21.07 -21.03
N LYS A 452 33.14 20.91 -21.25
CA LYS A 452 34.01 19.99 -20.48
C LYS A 452 34.10 20.39 -19.01
N GLU A 453 34.41 21.65 -18.72
CA GLU A 453 34.47 22.14 -17.34
C GLU A 453 33.10 22.06 -16.66
N SER A 454 32.02 22.36 -17.40
CA SER A 454 30.65 22.21 -16.91
C SER A 454 30.32 20.75 -16.58
N PHE A 455 30.77 19.79 -17.40
CA PHE A 455 30.58 18.37 -17.13
C PHE A 455 31.39 17.90 -15.92
N ILE A 456 32.65 18.32 -15.78
CA ILE A 456 33.49 18.01 -14.61
C ILE A 456 32.82 18.51 -13.32
N ARG A 457 32.29 19.74 -13.34
CA ARG A 457 31.54 20.31 -12.22
C ARG A 457 30.27 19.50 -11.92
N HIS A 458 29.51 19.14 -12.94
CA HIS A 458 28.31 18.33 -12.79
C HIS A 458 28.63 16.94 -12.20
N VAL A 459 29.66 16.26 -12.69
CA VAL A 459 30.15 14.99 -12.12
C VAL A 459 30.55 15.15 -10.66
N ALA A 460 31.20 16.27 -10.30
CA ALA A 460 31.56 16.56 -8.91
C ALA A 460 30.34 16.68 -8.01
N GLN A 461 29.31 17.40 -8.47
CA GLN A 461 28.04 17.53 -7.75
C GLN A 461 27.32 16.18 -7.62
N MET A 462 27.24 15.42 -8.71
CA MET A 462 26.62 14.09 -8.73
C MET A 462 27.31 13.13 -7.75
N VAL A 463 28.65 13.02 -7.79
CA VAL A 463 29.44 12.13 -6.94
C VAL A 463 29.36 12.53 -5.46
N LYS A 464 29.34 13.84 -5.18
CA LYS A 464 29.34 14.36 -3.81
C LYS A 464 27.98 14.26 -3.13
N TYR A 465 26.89 14.49 -3.87
CA TYR A 465 25.57 14.70 -3.27
C TYR A 465 24.51 13.66 -3.64
N TYR A 466 24.69 12.91 -4.73
CA TYR A 466 23.56 12.21 -5.35
C TYR A 466 23.81 10.73 -5.70
N LEU A 467 25.00 10.40 -6.21
CA LEU A 467 25.40 9.05 -6.58
C LEU A 467 26.02 8.33 -5.37
N TYR A 468 25.74 7.04 -5.26
CA TYR A 468 26.40 6.14 -4.32
C TYR A 468 27.16 5.06 -5.06
N ASP A 469 28.24 4.56 -4.47
CA ASP A 469 29.00 3.45 -5.02
C ASP A 469 28.15 2.17 -5.06
N ASP A 470 28.22 1.42 -6.16
CA ASP A 470 27.42 0.21 -6.32
C ASP A 470 28.01 -1.05 -5.64
N GLY A 471 29.19 -0.92 -5.01
CA GLY A 471 29.91 -1.99 -4.33
C GLY A 471 30.51 -3.05 -5.27
N GLN A 472 30.41 -2.89 -6.59
CA GLN A 472 31.06 -3.80 -7.52
C GLN A 472 32.56 -3.55 -7.56
N GLN A 473 33.33 -4.61 -7.86
CA GLN A 473 34.77 -4.51 -8.05
C GLN A 473 35.08 -3.66 -9.29
N LYS A 474 35.84 -2.60 -9.08
CA LYS A 474 36.29 -1.63 -10.09
C LYS A 474 37.57 -0.95 -9.61
N ASP A 475 38.24 -0.26 -10.51
CA ASP A 475 39.56 0.35 -10.24
C ASP A 475 39.49 1.50 -9.22
N MET A 476 38.34 2.16 -9.10
CA MET A 476 38.11 3.18 -8.09
C MET A 476 36.65 3.24 -7.62
N GLU A 477 36.45 3.65 -6.38
CA GLU A 477 35.12 3.94 -5.85
C GLU A 477 34.54 5.23 -6.46
N ILE A 478 33.27 5.17 -6.85
CA ILE A 478 32.56 6.27 -7.53
C ILE A 478 31.29 6.60 -6.74
N GLY A 479 31.13 7.87 -6.36
CA GLY A 479 30.01 8.32 -5.54
C GLY A 479 30.30 8.31 -4.04
N GLN A 480 29.23 8.39 -3.26
CA GLN A 480 29.24 8.30 -1.81
C GLN A 480 29.29 6.83 -1.34
N SER A 481 29.80 6.62 -0.13
CA SER A 481 29.88 5.27 0.44
C SER A 481 28.51 4.72 0.84
N ILE A 482 28.44 3.42 1.09
CA ILE A 482 27.24 2.72 1.57
C ILE A 482 26.75 3.32 2.90
N GLU A 483 27.66 3.78 3.76
CA GLU A 483 27.36 4.43 5.05
C GLU A 483 26.56 5.71 4.86
N HIS A 484 26.87 6.49 3.82
CA HIS A 484 26.08 7.66 3.46
C HIS A 484 24.68 7.26 2.95
N GLY A 485 24.59 6.17 2.17
CA GLY A 485 23.30 5.63 1.73
C GLY A 485 22.42 5.21 2.91
N ILE A 486 23.01 4.60 3.95
CA ILE A 486 22.28 4.24 5.18
C ILE A 486 21.79 5.49 5.90
N LYS A 487 22.65 6.51 6.05
CA LYS A 487 22.26 7.78 6.65
C LYS A 487 21.09 8.44 5.91
N PHE A 488 21.11 8.40 4.57
CA PHE A 488 20.02 8.90 3.73
C PHE A 488 18.68 8.20 4.07
N PHE A 489 18.68 6.87 4.19
CA PHE A 489 17.48 6.13 4.60
C PHE A 489 17.04 6.48 6.02
N ASP A 490 17.97 6.60 6.96
CA ASP A 490 17.69 6.98 8.34
C ASP A 490 17.06 8.37 8.44
N ASP A 491 17.57 9.34 7.68
CA ASP A 491 17.06 10.72 7.67
C ASP A 491 15.65 10.77 7.06
N ILE A 492 15.38 9.99 6.00
CA ILE A 492 14.03 9.86 5.43
C ILE A 492 13.08 9.21 6.42
N MET A 493 13.54 8.15 7.10
CA MET A 493 12.78 7.42 8.09
C MET A 493 12.48 8.30 9.29
N LYS A 494 13.43 9.00 9.90
CA LYS A 494 13.19 9.95 11.01
C LYS A 494 12.08 10.96 10.68
N ASN A 495 12.04 11.42 9.43
CA ASN A 495 11.02 12.34 8.95
C ASN A 495 9.76 11.65 8.39
N ALA A 496 9.72 10.33 8.28
CA ALA A 496 8.53 9.60 7.82
C ALA A 496 7.53 9.56 8.97
N LYS A 497 6.24 9.79 8.65
CA LYS A 497 5.17 9.61 9.64
C LYS A 497 5.34 8.22 10.25
N ASP A 498 5.30 8.14 11.58
CA ASP A 498 5.21 6.85 12.22
C ASP A 498 3.87 6.25 11.80
N THR A 499 3.89 5.26 10.92
CA THR A 499 2.69 4.56 10.48
C THR A 499 2.34 3.40 11.40
N SER A 500 3.12 3.14 12.46
CA SER A 500 2.88 2.07 13.43
C SER A 500 1.42 2.03 13.89
N LEU A 501 0.93 0.84 14.23
CA LEU A 501 -0.42 0.66 14.75
C LEU A 501 -0.66 1.57 15.96
N GLU A 502 0.34 1.75 16.82
CA GLU A 502 0.29 2.63 17.99
C GLU A 502 0.19 4.12 17.61
N SER A 503 0.91 4.57 16.59
CA SER A 503 0.75 5.93 16.03
C SER A 503 -0.61 6.11 15.37
N ARG A 504 -1.08 5.17 14.55
CA ARG A 504 -2.41 5.21 13.94
C ARG A 504 -3.54 5.17 14.96
N GLU A 505 -3.33 4.56 16.13
CA GLU A 505 -4.27 4.60 17.24
C GLU A 505 -4.18 5.93 18.02
N ARG A 506 -3.01 6.58 18.09
CA ARG A 506 -2.82 7.92 18.67
C ARG A 506 -3.36 9.07 17.79
N ASP A 507 -3.14 9.00 16.48
CA ASP A 507 -3.54 10.02 15.48
C ASP A 507 -4.99 9.89 15.01
N LYS A 508 -5.67 8.79 15.35
CA LYS A 508 -7.14 8.75 15.26
C LYS A 508 -7.67 9.77 16.26
N LYS A 509 -7.96 10.98 15.79
CA LYS A 509 -8.85 11.93 16.46
C LYS A 509 -10.13 11.16 16.77
N TYR A 510 -10.25 10.67 18.00
CA TYR A 510 -11.41 9.91 18.44
C TYR A 510 -12.63 10.79 18.16
N ARG A 511 -13.57 10.30 17.38
CA ARG A 511 -14.88 10.94 17.27
C ARG A 511 -15.55 10.81 18.63
N ASN A 512 -15.94 11.94 19.20
CA ASN A 512 -16.63 12.02 20.47
C ASN A 512 -18.13 11.85 20.17
N ILE A 513 -18.70 10.72 20.56
CA ILE A 513 -20.12 10.41 20.33
C ILE A 513 -20.90 10.60 21.62
N LEU A 514 -22.01 11.33 21.57
CA LEU A 514 -22.97 11.46 22.66
C LEU A 514 -24.24 10.67 22.32
N PHE A 515 -24.66 9.78 23.21
CA PHE A 515 -25.99 9.16 23.14
C PHE A 515 -26.89 9.77 24.20
N LEU A 516 -28.07 10.23 23.77
CA LEU A 516 -29.13 10.71 24.63
C LEU A 516 -30.22 9.64 24.69
N CYS A 517 -30.39 9.04 25.86
CA CYS A 517 -31.32 7.94 26.10
C CYS A 517 -32.49 8.42 26.95
N GLY A 518 -33.72 8.25 26.47
CA GLY A 518 -34.95 8.65 27.17
C GLY A 518 -35.43 7.62 28.21
N SER A 519 -34.82 6.44 28.25
CA SER A 519 -35.16 5.39 29.21
C SER A 519 -33.96 4.49 29.51
N LEU A 520 -34.05 3.72 30.60
CA LEU A 520 -33.06 2.71 30.94
C LEU A 520 -32.93 1.62 29.85
N SER A 521 -34.04 1.24 29.21
CA SER A 521 -34.05 0.28 28.09
C SER A 521 -33.25 0.80 26.88
N GLU A 522 -33.37 2.10 26.58
CA GLU A 522 -32.60 2.75 25.54
C GLU A 522 -31.11 2.87 25.89
N LEU A 523 -30.79 3.17 27.15
CA LEU A 523 -29.41 3.20 27.63
C LEU A 523 -28.77 1.82 27.51
N ILE A 524 -29.46 0.77 27.94
CA ILE A 524 -28.99 -0.62 27.83
C ILE A 524 -28.75 -0.98 26.36
N SER A 525 -29.67 -0.60 25.47
CA SER A 525 -29.54 -0.82 24.02
C SER A 525 -28.31 -0.06 23.45
N ALA A 526 -28.07 1.17 23.88
CA ALA A 526 -26.90 1.96 23.47
C ALA A 526 -25.58 1.38 24.00
N ILE A 527 -25.55 0.89 25.24
CA ILE A 527 -24.41 0.17 25.82
C ILE A 527 -24.10 -1.10 25.02
N GLN A 528 -25.13 -1.86 24.63
CA GLN A 528 -24.97 -3.07 23.81
C GLN A 528 -24.41 -2.77 22.41
N VAL A 529 -24.81 -1.66 21.78
CA VAL A 529 -24.23 -1.19 20.51
C VAL A 529 -22.75 -0.79 20.66
N LYS A 530 -22.38 -0.15 21.78
CA LYS A 530 -21.01 0.29 22.09
C LYS A 530 -20.03 -0.88 22.17
N GLU A 531 -20.41 -1.98 22.82
CA GLU A 531 -19.57 -3.18 22.95
C GLU A 531 -19.33 -3.89 21.61
N GLY A 532 -20.24 -3.73 20.64
CA GLY A 532 -20.15 -4.40 19.34
C GLY A 532 -19.37 -3.67 18.23
N VAL A 533 -19.25 -2.33 18.27
CA VAL A 533 -18.96 -1.56 17.03
C VAL A 533 -17.73 -0.63 17.09
N LEU A 534 -17.25 -0.18 18.25
CA LEU A 534 -16.45 1.04 18.32
C LEU A 534 -15.01 0.86 18.84
N LYS A 535 -14.13 0.21 18.05
CA LYS A 535 -12.68 0.49 18.14
C LYS A 535 -12.38 1.84 17.48
N GLY A 536 -12.05 2.86 18.29
CA GLY A 536 -11.61 4.17 17.80
C GLY A 536 -12.52 5.37 18.10
N TYR A 537 -13.47 5.26 19.04
CA TYR A 537 -14.37 6.34 19.45
C TYR A 537 -14.28 6.58 20.97
N ARG A 538 -14.51 7.83 21.41
CA ARG A 538 -14.79 8.17 22.81
C ARG A 538 -16.28 8.43 22.92
N THR A 539 -16.97 7.76 23.84
CA THR A 539 -18.44 7.81 23.90
C THR A 539 -18.90 8.19 25.29
N THR A 540 -19.74 9.22 25.38
CA THR A 540 -20.50 9.57 26.58
C THR A 540 -21.93 9.11 26.38
N LEU A 541 -22.48 8.39 27.34
CA LEU A 541 -23.89 8.04 27.38
C LEU A 541 -24.54 8.93 28.43
N LEU A 542 -25.71 9.48 28.16
CA LEU A 542 -26.52 10.22 29.13
C LEU A 542 -27.96 9.70 29.07
N MET A 543 -28.47 9.24 30.20
CA MET A 543 -29.92 9.13 30.39
C MET A 543 -30.48 10.50 30.74
N THR A 544 -31.60 10.88 30.13
CA THR A 544 -32.26 12.17 30.37
C THR A 544 -33.75 11.98 30.61
N ASN A 545 -34.27 12.53 31.71
CA ASN A 545 -35.71 12.52 32.02
C ASN A 545 -36.40 13.73 31.38
N VAL A 546 -36.58 13.70 30.06
CA VAL A 546 -37.21 14.80 29.32
C VAL A 546 -38.72 14.59 29.28
N ASN A 547 -39.48 15.54 29.85
CA ASN A 547 -40.94 15.58 29.72
C ASN A 547 -41.35 15.53 28.24
N LEU A 548 -42.31 14.67 27.88
CA LEU A 548 -42.82 14.47 26.51
C LEU A 548 -43.22 15.78 25.79
N ASN A 549 -43.66 16.82 26.52
CA ASN A 549 -43.96 18.14 25.94
C ASN A 549 -42.70 18.93 25.56
N SER A 550 -41.62 18.76 26.32
CA SER A 550 -40.28 19.29 25.97
C SER A 550 -39.66 18.46 24.83
N TYR A 551 -39.98 17.17 24.74
CA TYR A 551 -39.50 16.23 23.73
C TYR A 551 -39.91 16.60 22.30
N ALA A 552 -41.17 17.01 22.10
CA ALA A 552 -41.65 17.48 20.81
C ALA A 552 -41.02 18.81 20.38
N THR A 553 -40.78 19.72 21.34
CA THR A 553 -40.09 21.00 21.11
C THR A 553 -38.61 20.81 20.81
N ILE A 554 -37.93 19.89 21.50
CA ILE A 554 -36.53 19.53 21.26
C ILE A 554 -36.39 18.88 19.87
N LEU A 555 -37.27 17.94 19.49
CA LEU A 555 -37.23 17.33 18.14
C LEU A 555 -37.49 18.34 17.02
N LYS A 556 -38.39 19.31 17.24
CA LYS A 556 -38.67 20.38 16.28
C LYS A 556 -37.49 21.37 16.15
N ASN A 557 -36.69 21.55 17.21
CA ASN A 557 -35.56 22.47 17.23
C ASN A 557 -34.19 21.79 16.94
N CYS A 558 -34.04 20.48 17.14
CA CYS A 558 -32.78 19.74 16.93
C CYS A 558 -32.33 19.67 15.47
N PHE A 559 -33.25 19.85 14.52
CA PHE A 559 -32.87 19.98 13.12
C PHE A 559 -32.48 21.40 12.71
N ASP A 560 -32.89 22.42 13.48
CA ASP A 560 -32.72 23.82 13.07
C ASP A 560 -31.86 24.69 14.01
N ASN A 561 -31.52 24.30 15.25
CA ASN A 561 -30.55 25.03 16.07
C ASN A 561 -30.00 24.25 17.28
N VAL A 562 -28.68 24.00 17.27
CA VAL A 562 -27.88 23.41 18.37
C VAL A 562 -27.90 24.26 19.66
N SER A 563 -28.33 25.51 19.58
CA SER A 563 -28.32 26.48 20.69
C SER A 563 -29.33 26.20 21.82
N THR A 564 -30.45 25.53 21.57
CA THR A 564 -31.46 25.27 22.64
C THR A 564 -31.06 24.11 23.56
N LEU A 565 -30.35 23.12 23.03
CA LEU A 565 -29.70 22.06 23.82
C LEU A 565 -28.55 22.62 24.67
N ARG A 566 -27.92 23.72 24.21
CA ARG A 566 -26.84 24.43 24.89
C ARG A 566 -27.29 25.11 26.19
N GLU A 567 -28.56 25.50 26.30
CA GLU A 567 -29.10 26.18 27.48
C GLU A 567 -29.52 25.22 28.61
N THR A 568 -29.64 23.91 28.31
CA THR A 568 -30.15 22.89 29.26
C THR A 568 -29.11 21.87 29.72
N MET A 569 -27.94 21.82 29.07
CA MET A 569 -26.83 20.95 29.46
C MET A 569 -25.77 21.73 30.24
N ASP A 570 -25.17 21.09 31.26
CA ASP A 570 -24.07 21.63 32.07
C ASP A 570 -22.88 22.10 31.20
N GLU A 571 -22.27 23.25 31.53
CA GLU A 571 -21.13 23.85 30.80
C GLU A 571 -19.93 22.89 30.71
N GLU A 572 -19.74 22.04 31.72
CA GLU A 572 -18.64 21.06 31.76
C GLU A 572 -18.77 19.96 30.69
N LEU A 573 -20.01 19.60 30.34
CA LEU A 573 -20.31 18.63 29.28
C LEU A 573 -20.06 19.24 27.90
N PHE A 574 -20.32 20.53 27.72
CA PHE A 574 -20.19 21.21 26.42
C PHE A 574 -18.74 21.51 26.02
N ASN A 575 -17.81 21.62 26.99
CA ASN A 575 -16.37 21.77 26.72
C ASN A 575 -15.71 20.51 26.14
N LYS A 576 -16.47 19.42 25.93
CA LYS A 576 -16.01 18.22 25.25
C LYS A 576 -16.48 18.30 23.80
N ASP A 577 -15.56 18.50 22.84
CA ASP A 577 -15.84 18.62 21.40
C ASP A 577 -16.54 17.36 20.81
N TYR A 578 -17.86 17.21 20.97
CA TYR A 578 -18.63 16.09 20.40
C TYR A 578 -18.80 16.24 18.89
N THR A 579 -18.52 15.19 18.14
CA THR A 579 -18.58 15.19 16.67
C THR A 579 -19.87 14.59 16.12
N ASP A 580 -20.56 13.76 16.91
CA ASP A 580 -21.80 13.08 16.50
C ASP A 580 -22.73 12.91 17.72
N ILE A 581 -24.03 13.19 17.57
CA ILE A 581 -25.06 13.02 18.62
C ILE A 581 -26.13 12.05 18.11
N TYR A 582 -26.44 11.01 18.87
CA TYR A 582 -27.48 10.02 18.54
C TYR A 582 -28.61 10.03 19.57
N LEU A 583 -29.84 10.15 19.08
CA LEU A 583 -31.07 10.00 19.85
C LEU A 583 -31.62 8.59 19.58
N THR A 584 -31.85 7.80 20.64
CA THR A 584 -32.22 6.39 20.52
C THR A 584 -33.69 6.14 20.16
N SER A 585 -34.54 7.17 20.10
CA SER A 585 -35.94 6.99 19.70
C SER A 585 -36.13 7.03 18.18
N PHE A 586 -36.14 5.86 17.53
CA PHE A 586 -36.90 5.69 16.29
C PHE A 586 -37.74 4.42 16.39
N ASN A 587 -39.05 4.63 16.58
CA ASN A 587 -40.17 3.68 16.59
C ASN A 587 -39.84 2.22 16.22
N ASN A 588 -39.85 1.34 17.23
CA ASN A 588 -40.04 -0.12 17.08
C ASN A 588 -39.15 -0.87 16.07
N VAL A 589 -38.00 -0.31 15.68
CA VAL A 589 -36.99 -1.10 14.96
C VAL A 589 -36.21 -1.90 15.99
N ASN A 590 -36.69 -3.13 16.22
CA ASN A 590 -35.94 -4.20 16.85
C ASN A 590 -34.52 -4.28 16.27
N LEU A 591 -33.53 -3.78 17.00
CA LEU A 591 -32.11 -4.04 16.75
C LEU A 591 -31.82 -5.51 17.09
N ARG A 592 -32.16 -6.40 16.14
CA ARG A 592 -31.73 -7.80 16.16
C ARG A 592 -30.22 -7.88 15.96
N VAL A 593 -29.46 -7.92 17.05
CA VAL A 593 -28.11 -8.51 17.05
C VAL A 593 -27.90 -9.24 18.38
N TYR A 594 -28.27 -10.51 18.44
CA TYR A 594 -27.80 -11.43 19.48
C TYR A 594 -27.55 -12.81 18.89
N ASN A 595 -26.29 -13.08 18.54
CA ASN A 595 -25.66 -14.36 18.80
C ASN A 595 -24.15 -14.24 18.59
N LYS A 596 -23.41 -14.41 19.69
CA LYS A 596 -21.96 -14.21 19.91
C LYS A 596 -21.58 -12.77 20.27
N LEU A 597 -21.11 -12.59 21.51
CA LEU A 597 -19.74 -12.18 21.89
C LEU A 597 -19.74 -11.42 23.22
N CYS A 598 -19.02 -11.93 24.22
CA CYS A 598 -18.67 -11.25 25.47
C CYS A 598 -17.15 -10.98 25.52
N LYS A 599 -16.72 -9.80 26.02
CA LYS A 599 -15.65 -9.58 27.02
C LYS A 599 -15.06 -8.14 27.02
N LYS A 600 -15.12 -7.55 28.23
CA LYS A 600 -14.21 -6.59 28.93
C LYS A 600 -14.20 -5.07 28.65
N ASN A 601 -14.20 -4.36 29.80
CA ASN A 601 -13.72 -3.04 30.23
C ASN A 601 -14.31 -1.76 29.61
N ILE A 602 -15.09 -1.05 30.45
CA ILE A 602 -15.76 0.23 30.18
C ILE A 602 -14.98 1.38 30.88
N PRO A 603 -14.74 2.53 30.23
CA PRO A 603 -13.99 3.64 30.87
C PRO A 603 -14.83 4.62 31.72
N SER A 604 -16.13 4.78 31.49
CA SER A 604 -17.06 5.58 32.33
C SER A 604 -18.51 5.56 31.79
N ILE A 605 -19.50 5.79 32.68
CA ILE A 605 -20.93 6.01 32.39
C ILE A 605 -21.37 7.27 33.14
N HIS A 606 -22.16 8.14 32.50
CA HIS A 606 -22.72 9.34 33.12
C HIS A 606 -24.25 9.31 33.01
N ILE A 607 -24.98 9.73 34.04
CA ILE A 607 -26.45 9.78 34.07
C ILE A 607 -26.85 11.20 34.48
N TYR A 608 -27.72 11.84 33.71
CA TYR A 608 -28.14 13.22 33.99
C TYR A 608 -29.62 13.25 34.33
N ASP A 609 -29.92 13.43 35.63
CA ASP A 609 -31.29 13.53 36.08
C ASP A 609 -31.79 14.98 35.97
N ILE A 610 -32.53 15.25 34.89
CA ILE A 610 -33.10 16.58 34.62
C ILE A 610 -34.09 17.00 35.71
N CYS A 611 -34.73 16.06 36.42
CA CYS A 611 -35.68 16.39 37.48
C CYS A 611 -34.98 16.98 38.72
N ASN A 612 -33.71 16.65 38.93
CA ASN A 612 -32.94 17.05 40.11
C ASN A 612 -31.73 17.94 39.79
N GLY A 613 -31.43 18.19 38.51
CA GLY A 613 -30.31 19.04 38.08
C GLY A 613 -28.93 18.47 38.41
N THR A 614 -28.83 17.16 38.65
CA THR A 614 -27.59 16.52 39.13
C THR A 614 -27.03 15.51 38.14
N LEU A 615 -25.75 15.68 37.81
CA LEU A 615 -24.95 14.72 37.03
C LEU A 615 -24.40 13.61 37.93
N CYS A 616 -24.93 12.40 37.80
CA CYS A 616 -24.44 11.22 38.49
C CYS A 616 -23.46 10.45 37.59
N SER A 617 -22.18 10.48 37.94
CA SER A 617 -21.13 9.73 37.24
C SER A 617 -20.88 8.37 37.93
N TYR A 618 -20.86 7.30 37.15
CA TYR A 618 -20.61 5.93 37.60
C TYR A 618 -19.38 5.36 36.90
N LYS A 619 -18.48 4.70 37.65
CA LYS A 619 -17.26 4.13 37.07
C LYS A 619 -17.57 2.86 36.27
N ASN A 620 -18.61 2.12 36.63
CA ASN A 620 -19.04 0.91 35.92
C ASN A 620 -20.55 0.61 36.18
N VAL A 621 -21.07 -0.42 35.50
CA VAL A 621 -22.48 -0.85 35.59
C VAL A 621 -22.83 -1.42 36.98
N HIS A 622 -21.86 -2.01 37.69
CA HIS A 622 -22.05 -2.52 39.04
C HIS A 622 -22.31 -1.39 40.04
N ASP A 623 -21.58 -0.28 39.96
CA ASP A 623 -21.78 0.90 40.82
C ASP A 623 -23.15 1.56 40.60
N MET A 624 -23.68 1.48 39.37
CA MET A 624 -25.01 1.98 39.00
C MET A 624 -26.14 1.11 39.56
N ILE A 625 -25.95 -0.21 39.64
CA ILE A 625 -26.96 -1.17 40.10
C ILE A 625 -27.01 -1.25 41.62
N TYR A 626 -25.85 -1.19 42.29
CA TYR A 626 -25.74 -1.43 43.72
C TYR A 626 -25.56 -0.16 44.57
N GLY A 627 -25.63 1.03 43.96
CA GLY A 627 -25.66 2.30 44.66
C GLY A 627 -24.54 2.44 45.68
N THR A 628 -23.28 2.45 45.24
CA THR A 628 -22.15 2.81 46.11
C THR A 628 -21.58 4.15 45.68
N LYS A 629 -22.04 5.20 46.34
CA LYS A 629 -21.29 6.45 46.50
C LYS A 629 -21.12 6.72 47.99
N ASP A 630 -19.96 7.28 48.34
CA ASP A 630 -19.67 7.84 49.66
C ASP A 630 -20.70 8.94 49.99
N ASN A 631 -21.77 8.56 50.69
CA ASN A 631 -22.46 9.31 51.76
C ASN A 631 -23.86 8.72 51.98
N ASP A 632 -24.13 8.43 53.25
CA ASP A 632 -25.37 7.85 53.73
C ASP A 632 -26.61 8.69 53.38
N GLN A 633 -27.66 7.95 52.98
CA GLN A 633 -29.09 8.28 52.83
C GLN A 633 -29.58 8.21 51.37
N TYR A 634 -30.26 7.11 51.02
CA TYR A 634 -31.61 7.07 50.41
C TYR A 634 -32.04 5.60 50.17
N GLU A 635 -33.36 5.39 50.19
CA GLU A 635 -34.06 4.10 50.05
C GLU A 635 -33.72 3.36 48.74
N SER A 636 -33.75 2.03 48.82
CA SER A 636 -33.52 1.13 47.68
C SER A 636 -34.45 1.45 46.52
N ASN A 637 -33.90 1.50 45.30
CA ASN A 637 -34.70 1.70 44.09
C ASN A 637 -35.40 0.38 43.71
N ASP A 638 -36.45 0.04 44.45
CA ASP A 638 -37.19 -1.21 44.36
C ASP A 638 -37.81 -1.42 42.97
N GLN A 639 -38.07 -0.33 42.24
CA GLN A 639 -38.53 -0.34 40.85
C GLN A 639 -37.50 -0.94 39.87
N ILE A 640 -36.20 -0.76 40.12
CA ILE A 640 -35.13 -1.35 39.29
C ILE A 640 -35.03 -2.86 39.55
N LYS A 641 -35.20 -3.27 40.82
CA LYS A 641 -35.18 -4.69 41.21
C LYS A 641 -36.40 -5.42 40.61
N GLU A 642 -37.59 -4.85 40.70
CA GLU A 642 -38.81 -5.40 40.07
C GLU A 642 -38.69 -5.51 38.54
N ALA A 643 -38.15 -4.49 37.87
CA ALA A 643 -37.98 -4.51 36.41
C ALA A 643 -37.00 -5.61 35.94
N ILE A 644 -35.95 -5.90 36.73
CA ILE A 644 -35.00 -6.98 36.45
C ILE A 644 -35.64 -8.36 36.68
N VAL A 645 -36.46 -8.50 37.72
CA VAL A 645 -37.23 -9.73 37.99
C VAL A 645 -38.24 -9.99 36.87
N GLU A 646 -38.97 -8.98 36.40
CA GLU A 646 -39.87 -9.10 35.27
C GLU A 646 -39.16 -9.49 33.96
N LEU A 647 -37.97 -8.94 33.70
CA LEU A 647 -37.14 -9.28 32.54
C LEU A 647 -36.67 -10.74 32.57
N LEU A 648 -36.23 -11.23 33.74
CA LEU A 648 -35.83 -12.63 33.94
C LEU A 648 -37.03 -13.59 33.76
N LEU A 649 -38.21 -13.19 34.24
CA LEU A 649 -39.45 -13.96 34.10
C LEU A 649 -39.99 -13.95 32.65
N TYR A 650 -39.81 -12.86 31.92
CA TYR A 650 -40.20 -12.74 30.50
C TYR A 650 -39.38 -13.68 29.60
N ASP A 651 -38.07 -13.80 29.85
CA ASP A 651 -37.19 -14.69 29.09
C ASP A 651 -37.45 -16.17 29.40
N LEU A 652 -37.79 -16.53 30.64
CA LEU A 652 -38.13 -17.91 31.01
C LEU A 652 -39.40 -18.41 30.30
N LYS A 653 -40.40 -17.54 30.11
CA LYS A 653 -41.65 -17.86 29.39
C LYS A 653 -41.45 -18.13 27.89
N LYS A 654 -40.32 -17.72 27.30
CA LYS A 654 -40.03 -17.94 25.87
C LYS A 654 -39.48 -19.35 25.55
N PHE A 655 -39.06 -20.12 26.55
CA PHE A 655 -38.46 -21.44 26.36
C PHE A 655 -39.45 -22.57 26.64
N ASP A 656 -40.51 -22.62 25.83
CA ASP A 656 -41.69 -23.49 25.96
C ASP A 656 -41.42 -25.01 25.78
N ARG A 657 -40.15 -25.43 25.65
CA ARG A 657 -39.78 -26.85 25.43
C ARG A 657 -38.56 -27.35 26.20
N ASN A 658 -37.85 -26.46 26.92
CA ASN A 658 -36.76 -26.88 27.82
C ASN A 658 -36.34 -25.69 28.73
N PRO A 659 -36.96 -25.51 29.91
CA PRO A 659 -36.66 -24.39 30.81
C PRO A 659 -35.20 -24.37 31.29
N PHE A 660 -34.53 -25.53 31.39
CA PHE A 660 -33.13 -25.63 31.80
C PHE A 660 -32.15 -24.99 30.81
N ARG A 661 -32.52 -24.88 29.53
CA ARG A 661 -31.71 -24.19 28.52
C ARG A 661 -31.74 -22.67 28.73
N GLY A 662 -32.88 -22.12 29.13
CA GLY A 662 -33.04 -20.69 29.48
C GLY A 662 -32.28 -20.31 30.75
N ILE A 663 -32.29 -21.19 31.76
CA ILE A 663 -31.49 -21.03 32.99
C ILE A 663 -29.99 -20.97 32.68
N LYS A 664 -29.51 -21.82 31.77
CA LYS A 664 -28.07 -21.90 31.40
C LYS A 664 -27.59 -20.74 30.52
N THR A 665 -28.46 -20.10 29.75
CA THR A 665 -28.10 -19.00 28.85
C THR A 665 -28.34 -17.61 29.43
N THR A 666 -29.32 -17.46 30.33
CA THR A 666 -29.78 -16.14 30.81
C THR A 666 -29.49 -15.94 32.30
N ILE A 667 -29.65 -16.98 33.13
CA ILE A 667 -29.45 -16.86 34.59
C ILE A 667 -27.98 -17.02 34.98
N THR A 668 -27.19 -17.84 34.28
CA THR A 668 -25.79 -18.08 34.69
C THR A 668 -24.89 -16.83 34.67
N PRO A 669 -25.03 -15.88 33.72
CA PRO A 669 -24.25 -14.65 33.74
C PRO A 669 -24.75 -13.59 34.72
N LEU A 670 -26.07 -13.50 34.98
CA LEU A 670 -26.67 -12.52 35.91
C LEU A 670 -26.74 -13.02 37.35
N GLY A 671 -27.17 -14.26 37.56
CA GLY A 671 -27.34 -14.88 38.88
C GLY A 671 -26.04 -15.05 39.67
N GLN A 672 -24.89 -15.13 38.99
CA GLN A 672 -23.58 -15.13 39.65
C GLN A 672 -23.24 -13.81 40.35
N TYR A 673 -23.92 -12.72 40.00
CA TYR A 673 -23.74 -11.40 40.61
C TYR A 673 -24.87 -11.00 41.56
N ILE A 674 -26.00 -11.73 41.53
CA ILE A 674 -27.20 -11.44 42.32
C ILE A 674 -27.31 -12.40 43.52
N TRP A 675 -26.83 -13.64 43.41
CA TRP A 675 -26.98 -14.66 44.46
C TRP A 675 -25.75 -15.58 44.58
N PRO A 676 -24.70 -15.16 45.31
CA PRO A 676 -23.45 -15.90 45.41
C PRO A 676 -23.62 -17.32 46.02
N GLU A 677 -24.54 -17.50 46.98
CA GLU A 677 -24.81 -18.80 47.62
C GLU A 677 -25.50 -19.81 46.67
N ALA A 678 -26.31 -19.35 45.72
CA ALA A 678 -27.02 -20.22 44.77
C ALA A 678 -26.09 -20.85 43.70
N LYS A 679 -24.82 -20.40 43.63
CA LYS A 679 -23.83 -20.82 42.62
C LYS A 679 -23.53 -22.32 42.67
N GLY A 680 -23.51 -22.93 43.86
CA GLY A 680 -23.29 -24.37 44.03
C GLY A 680 -24.48 -25.20 43.52
N ILE A 681 -25.69 -24.74 43.78
CA ILE A 681 -26.94 -25.45 43.46
C ILE A 681 -27.27 -25.37 41.97
N ILE A 682 -27.11 -24.18 41.37
CA ILE A 682 -27.26 -24.02 39.92
C ILE A 682 -26.25 -24.90 39.18
N SER A 683 -25.03 -25.02 39.71
CA SER A 683 -24.01 -25.90 39.12
C SER A 683 -24.31 -27.39 39.32
N ALA A 684 -24.98 -27.79 40.41
CA ALA A 684 -25.43 -29.16 40.64
C ALA A 684 -26.63 -29.53 39.75
N MET A 685 -27.62 -28.65 39.64
CA MET A 685 -28.80 -28.81 38.75
C MET A 685 -28.42 -28.88 37.26
N ILE A 686 -27.31 -28.27 36.85
CA ILE A 686 -26.82 -28.30 35.47
C ILE A 686 -26.13 -29.63 35.12
N ASN A 687 -25.61 -30.36 36.12
CA ASN A 687 -24.80 -31.56 35.92
C ASN A 687 -25.55 -32.87 36.18
N ASP A 688 -26.71 -32.83 36.83
CA ASP A 688 -27.54 -34.00 37.12
C ASP A 688 -28.77 -34.06 36.20
N SER A 689 -28.99 -35.19 35.54
CA SER A 689 -30.12 -35.40 34.63
C SER A 689 -31.46 -35.63 35.33
N ASN A 690 -31.49 -35.63 36.67
CA ASN A 690 -32.69 -35.93 37.45
C ASN A 690 -33.31 -34.66 38.08
N ALA A 691 -34.32 -34.09 37.42
CA ALA A 691 -34.99 -32.84 37.82
C ALA A 691 -35.56 -32.87 39.26
N ASN A 692 -35.94 -34.04 39.77
CA ASN A 692 -36.49 -34.20 41.12
C ASN A 692 -35.44 -33.98 42.23
N HIS A 693 -34.16 -34.24 41.95
CA HIS A 693 -33.09 -34.00 42.93
C HIS A 693 -32.78 -32.50 43.08
N GLY A 694 -32.80 -31.75 41.97
CA GLY A 694 -32.64 -30.29 41.97
C GLY A 694 -33.77 -29.56 42.68
N ILE A 695 -35.02 -30.02 42.54
CA ILE A 695 -36.18 -29.46 43.26
C ILE A 695 -36.06 -29.72 44.77
N GLY A 696 -35.53 -30.88 45.18
CA GLY A 696 -35.25 -31.19 46.59
C GLY A 696 -34.23 -30.25 47.22
N LEU A 697 -33.13 -29.96 46.52
CA LEU A 697 -32.10 -29.01 46.97
C LEU A 697 -32.61 -27.56 47.05
N LEU A 698 -33.54 -27.17 46.17
CA LEU A 698 -34.17 -25.85 46.22
C LEU A 698 -35.10 -25.72 47.44
N LYS A 699 -35.81 -26.80 47.82
CA LYS A 699 -36.65 -26.85 49.04
C LYS A 699 -35.82 -26.74 50.31
N GLU A 700 -34.72 -27.49 50.41
CA GLU A 700 -33.79 -27.39 51.56
C GLU A 700 -33.17 -25.98 51.71
N LEU A 701 -32.96 -25.26 50.60
CA LEU A 701 -32.45 -23.88 50.63
C LEU A 701 -33.51 -22.87 51.10
N ILE A 702 -34.76 -23.05 50.68
CA ILE A 702 -35.89 -22.23 51.14
C ILE A 702 -36.09 -22.42 52.64
N ASP A 703 -35.99 -23.66 53.11
CA ASP A 703 -36.16 -24.02 54.54
C ASP A 703 -34.97 -23.58 55.42
N SER A 704 -33.79 -23.32 54.83
CA SER A 704 -32.58 -22.88 55.55
C SER A 704 -32.28 -21.38 55.40
N SER A 705 -33.01 -20.66 54.55
CA SER A 705 -32.92 -19.21 54.39
C SER A 705 -33.53 -18.49 55.59
N GLY A 706 -32.78 -17.59 56.23
CA GLY A 706 -33.29 -16.71 57.29
C GLY A 706 -33.95 -15.42 56.77
N CYS A 707 -34.02 -15.22 55.45
CA CYS A 707 -34.50 -13.99 54.82
C CYS A 707 -35.91 -14.20 54.24
N MET A 708 -36.90 -13.48 54.77
CA MET A 708 -38.32 -13.71 54.47
C MET A 708 -38.71 -13.33 53.03
N GLU A 709 -38.03 -12.35 52.43
CA GLU A 709 -38.27 -11.90 51.04
C GLU A 709 -37.70 -12.90 50.02
N ASP A 710 -36.54 -13.47 50.32
CA ASP A 710 -35.92 -14.53 49.51
C ASP A 710 -36.76 -15.82 49.54
N ILE A 711 -37.38 -16.13 50.68
CA ILE A 711 -38.31 -17.26 50.83
C ILE A 711 -39.56 -17.05 49.96
N ILE A 712 -40.13 -15.85 49.93
CA ILE A 712 -41.34 -15.56 49.14
C ILE A 712 -41.04 -15.70 47.63
N HIS A 713 -39.92 -15.14 47.17
CA HIS A 713 -39.55 -15.18 45.75
C HIS A 713 -39.14 -16.58 45.29
N ALA A 714 -38.41 -17.31 46.14
CA ALA A 714 -38.05 -18.69 45.87
C ALA A 714 -39.27 -19.62 45.90
N SER A 715 -40.23 -19.42 46.82
CA SER A 715 -41.49 -20.16 46.87
C SER A 715 -42.34 -19.92 45.61
N GLN A 716 -42.47 -18.67 45.15
CA GLN A 716 -43.20 -18.35 43.92
C GLN A 716 -42.56 -18.95 42.66
N LEU A 717 -41.22 -19.05 42.64
CA LEU A 717 -40.48 -19.70 41.56
C LEU A 717 -40.69 -21.22 41.61
N LEU A 718 -40.68 -21.81 42.81
CA LEU A 718 -40.89 -23.24 43.03
C LEU A 718 -42.30 -23.68 42.59
N ASP A 719 -43.33 -22.92 42.98
CA ASP A 719 -44.72 -23.19 42.61
C ASP A 719 -44.92 -23.18 41.09
N LYS A 720 -44.25 -22.26 40.39
CA LYS A 720 -44.32 -22.16 38.92
C LYS A 720 -43.53 -23.27 38.22
N ILE A 721 -42.39 -23.70 38.76
CA ILE A 721 -41.63 -24.86 38.23
C ILE A 721 -42.44 -26.15 38.41
N GLU A 722 -43.07 -26.35 39.57
CA GLU A 722 -43.96 -27.49 39.80
C GLU A 722 -45.19 -27.45 38.89
N MET A 723 -45.76 -26.28 38.64
CA MET A 723 -46.90 -26.11 37.73
C MET A 723 -46.55 -26.44 36.27
N ILE A 724 -45.33 -26.08 35.82
CA ILE A 724 -44.83 -26.42 34.48
C ILE A 724 -44.60 -27.94 34.36
N ASN A 725 -43.98 -28.58 35.36
CA ASN A 725 -43.78 -30.04 35.37
C ASN A 725 -45.08 -30.85 35.39
N ARG A 726 -46.15 -30.33 36.02
CA ARG A 726 -47.47 -31.01 36.04
C ARG A 726 -48.20 -30.92 34.68
N ASN A 727 -47.92 -29.91 33.86
CA ASN A 727 -48.56 -29.73 32.55
C ASN A 727 -47.89 -30.53 31.41
N GLU A 728 -46.74 -31.18 31.65
CA GLU A 728 -46.11 -32.10 30.68
C GLU A 728 -46.58 -33.57 30.85
N ALA A 729 -47.49 -33.85 31.79
CA ALA A 729 -48.01 -35.19 32.08
C ALA A 729 -49.45 -35.44 31.57
N VAL A 730 -49.98 -34.63 30.65
CA VAL A 730 -51.27 -34.85 29.94
C VAL A 730 -51.06 -34.88 28.44
#